data_AF-A0AAU5QRY9-F1
#
_entry.id   AF-A0AAU5QRY9-F1
#
_cell.length_a   1.000
_cell.length_b   1.000
_cell.length_c   1.000
_cell.angle_alpha   90.00
_cell.angle_beta   90.00
_cell.angle_gamma   90.00
#
_symmetry.space_group_name_H-M   'P 1'
#
loop_
_entity.id
_entity.type
_entity.pdbx_description
1 polymer ?
#
loop_
_entity_poly.entity_id
_entity_poly.type
_entity_poly.pdbx_seq_one_letter_code
_entity_poly.pdbx_strand_id
1 'polypeptide(L)'
;MEATRDGVPVQLGGVNQRAALGYLLLHPNKVVATRELVHTLWGDGAPPTARKMVQNAIAGLRRALSEDESVSLSTSPPGYMLRLDPSEIDLTRFEELVQRGRAALAVEAWETAARLLREALSLWRGPVLADVFETGVAWPESAVIREARLTAFEDCAEAELALGRHRELVGELAALADEEPVRERLCGLLMLSLYRCGRQPEALAVYQRIRDELVNGFGLDPAPELQLLERSILNQRPALAWQAAPERPAADRPLEPPAAVPGAVHVTGPLPLPEPSAERPTALSGTLAVPASPGPCAPDPASSSAQGAEVPQRRPDHTMTERKQASVLMVRARMDTSGDDPERIDEALRVLTGIVVEEAERFGGLVHGTLGSVRPVIFGVPRAYEDDPRRAVRLALAIRERLGAAMTGRMSVQLAVATGEVLATYHDASDRQPVEVTGAVLDECEVLLAAAGPTGVRISDATRRASGYLFDRAAPDDTGAGRQVSVVLPSPALPPTTTRLVGRERELDVLTGLLSDVLRRDRPHLATVLGDPGIGKTRLVAEFSRSLRGRSRAVRELAVRIPGFGGGPAFSPLAAVVRSYAGIADGEPEALARRKLTEAVHRLVGAGDDADWMLGRLQSEVVVPARGTAALPDEDDGEDLWSAGRRFIEEVAAEQPTVLLLEDVHLADRALLDQVEDLTERLIRVPLLIVVTARPELRQRRPRWACGKRDATTLVLDPLPDDTAAELLTGLMNRRVDVATDAELVSLVGGIPLFAEEFARVLRDRPHGDIPPVPRRVRNVVAAQLDTLPPAGKTLLRDAAVLDGQIRAGGVAALSELDPEEAAAGLRQLEQKDFLLRVRHTSLSRDITYVFRHRLVREVAYAQLARRDRVVRHHRAINWIAGLPADQGDLLIHHYHQIVSLTATTGRPTAALVQQIAQSLTEAGTRAAAAGARRTALLCYRSAAELSPNAGTARRQILLLHRQSLECTGAEGVHQMCR
;
A
#
# COMPACT_ATOMS: atom_id res chain seq x y z
N MET A 1 1.90 41.87 16.10
CA MET A 1 1.34 42.44 14.87
C MET A 1 1.66 43.92 14.91
N GLU A 2 2.12 44.48 13.79
CA GLU A 2 2.54 45.88 13.71
C GLU A 2 1.81 46.55 12.54
N ALA A 3 1.39 47.80 12.72
CA ALA A 3 0.99 48.67 11.64
C ALA A 3 1.85 49.94 11.74
N THR A 4 2.27 50.47 10.59
CA THR A 4 3.14 51.65 10.51
C THR A 4 2.58 52.64 9.51
N ARG A 5 2.57 53.93 9.85
CA ARG A 5 2.29 55.03 8.92
C ARG A 5 3.57 55.84 8.73
N ASP A 6 4.02 56.03 7.50
CA ASP A 6 5.29 56.70 7.17
C ASP A 6 6.52 56.17 7.95
N GLY A 7 6.51 54.86 8.26
CA GLY A 7 7.53 54.19 9.08
C GLY A 7 7.37 54.34 10.60
N VAL A 8 6.37 55.08 11.09
CA VAL A 8 6.08 55.26 12.52
C VAL A 8 5.03 54.25 13.00
N PRO A 9 5.26 53.50 14.10
CA PRO A 9 4.29 52.53 14.62
C PRO A 9 2.96 53.15 15.09
N VAL A 10 1.84 52.56 14.68
CA VAL A 10 0.48 52.93 15.09
C VAL A 10 0.05 52.08 16.30
N GLN A 11 -0.53 52.73 17.31
CA GLN A 11 -0.97 52.05 18.55
C GLN A 11 -2.28 51.26 18.35
N LEU A 12 -2.15 49.97 18.08
CA LEU A 12 -3.27 49.03 17.90
C LEU A 12 -3.74 48.50 19.27
N GLY A 13 -4.68 49.21 19.89
CA GLY A 13 -5.03 49.17 21.32
C GLY A 13 -5.14 47.79 22.01
N GLY A 14 -6.36 47.28 22.19
CA GLY A 14 -6.60 46.06 22.99
C GLY A 14 -6.39 44.75 22.22
N VAL A 15 -6.22 43.63 22.92
CA VAL A 15 -6.11 42.27 22.31
C VAL A 15 -7.22 42.02 21.27
N ASN A 16 -8.49 42.25 21.65
CA ASN A 16 -9.63 42.07 20.74
C ASN A 16 -9.61 43.00 19.52
N GLN A 17 -8.94 44.15 19.59
CA GLN A 17 -8.74 45.04 18.42
C GLN A 17 -7.66 44.46 17.51
N ARG A 18 -6.54 44.02 18.08
CA ARG A 18 -5.44 43.41 17.31
C ARG A 18 -5.88 42.12 16.63
N ALA A 19 -6.58 41.24 17.34
CA ALA A 19 -7.12 40.01 16.79
C ALA A 19 -8.19 40.26 15.71
N ALA A 20 -9.10 41.22 15.90
CA ALA A 20 -10.09 41.58 14.87
C ALA A 20 -9.42 42.17 13.61
N LEU A 21 -8.38 42.99 13.76
CA LEU A 21 -7.62 43.52 12.62
C LEU A 21 -6.82 42.42 11.91
N GLY A 22 -6.14 41.56 12.66
CA GLY A 22 -5.37 40.43 12.11
C GLY A 22 -6.23 39.52 11.24
N TYR A 23 -7.43 39.16 11.70
CA TYR A 23 -8.35 38.33 10.90
C TYR A 23 -8.88 39.07 9.65
N LEU A 24 -9.12 40.39 9.74
CA LEU A 24 -9.48 41.20 8.57
C LEU A 24 -8.33 41.36 7.56
N LEU A 25 -7.07 41.37 8.02
CA LEU A 25 -5.87 41.41 7.16
C LEU A 25 -5.59 40.07 6.46
N LEU A 26 -6.09 38.94 6.99
CA LEU A 26 -6.10 37.65 6.29
C LEU A 26 -7.21 37.56 5.21
N HIS A 27 -8.18 38.48 5.25
CA HIS A 27 -9.27 38.57 4.28
C HIS A 27 -9.39 39.99 3.69
N PRO A 28 -8.30 40.55 3.12
CA PRO A 28 -8.29 41.92 2.64
C PRO A 28 -9.28 42.08 1.48
N ASN A 29 -9.96 43.23 1.43
CA ASN A 29 -10.96 43.56 0.42
C ASN A 29 -12.17 42.59 0.36
N LYS A 30 -12.38 41.74 1.38
CA LYS A 30 -13.55 40.84 1.51
C LYS A 30 -14.43 41.25 2.71
N VAL A 31 -15.71 40.88 2.65
CA VAL A 31 -16.66 41.10 3.75
C VAL A 31 -16.61 39.91 4.70
N VAL A 32 -16.12 40.12 5.92
CA VAL A 32 -16.13 39.13 7.01
C VAL A 32 -17.38 39.33 7.85
N ALA A 33 -18.12 38.26 8.14
CA ALA A 33 -19.39 38.36 8.85
C ALA A 33 -19.22 38.70 10.35
N THR A 34 -20.17 39.42 10.95
CA THR A 34 -20.09 39.73 12.40
C THR A 34 -20.07 38.46 13.26
N ARG A 35 -20.77 37.40 12.82
CA ARG A 35 -20.81 36.09 13.51
C ARG A 35 -19.46 35.37 13.45
N GLU A 36 -18.78 35.50 12.33
CA GLU A 36 -17.47 34.90 12.05
C GLU A 36 -16.36 35.57 12.87
N LEU A 37 -16.38 36.91 12.98
CA LEU A 37 -15.51 37.66 13.91
C LEU A 37 -15.78 37.31 15.39
N VAL A 38 -17.01 36.96 15.76
CA VAL A 38 -17.28 36.48 17.13
C VAL A 38 -16.71 35.07 17.34
N HIS A 39 -16.93 34.17 16.38
CA HIS A 39 -16.44 32.79 16.46
C HIS A 39 -14.91 32.70 16.45
N THR A 40 -14.23 33.50 15.63
CA THR A 40 -12.76 33.48 15.49
C THR A 40 -12.01 34.12 16.67
N LEU A 41 -12.70 34.95 17.47
CA LEU A 41 -12.12 35.59 18.66
C LEU A 41 -12.36 34.81 19.97
N TRP A 42 -13.42 34.00 20.06
CA TRP A 42 -13.81 33.32 21.31
C TRP A 42 -14.23 31.84 21.16
N GLY A 43 -14.27 31.30 19.94
CA GLY A 43 -14.76 29.94 19.65
C GLY A 43 -16.19 29.71 20.17
N ASP A 44 -16.44 28.50 20.69
CA ASP A 44 -17.69 28.15 21.36
C ASP A 44 -17.87 28.83 22.72
N GLY A 45 -16.81 29.43 23.28
CA GLY A 45 -16.81 30.12 24.58
C GLY A 45 -17.25 31.58 24.55
N ALA A 46 -17.91 32.03 23.47
CA ALA A 46 -18.23 33.44 23.25
C ALA A 46 -19.13 34.05 24.35
N PRO A 47 -18.73 35.15 25.02
CA PRO A 47 -19.56 35.79 26.03
C PRO A 47 -20.83 36.39 25.39
N PRO A 48 -21.95 36.54 26.14
CA PRO A 48 -23.19 37.11 25.62
C PRO A 48 -23.04 38.57 25.13
N THR A 49 -21.97 39.25 25.53
CA THR A 49 -21.59 40.60 25.09
C THR A 49 -20.66 40.63 23.87
N ALA A 50 -20.21 39.48 23.33
CA ALA A 50 -19.20 39.39 22.28
C ALA A 50 -19.48 40.27 21.06
N ARG A 51 -20.73 40.32 20.58
CA ARG A 51 -21.12 41.18 19.44
C ARG A 51 -20.87 42.67 19.72
N LYS A 52 -21.10 43.13 20.96
CA LYS A 52 -20.79 44.50 21.40
C LYS A 52 -19.29 44.71 21.57
N MET A 53 -18.55 43.68 21.96
CA MET A 53 -17.08 43.71 22.04
C MET A 53 -16.43 43.85 20.65
N VAL A 54 -16.93 43.13 19.62
CA VAL A 54 -16.51 43.33 18.21
C VAL A 54 -16.82 44.74 17.73
N GLN A 55 -18.03 45.26 17.99
CA GLN A 55 -18.40 46.63 17.62
C GLN A 55 -17.46 47.68 18.27
N ASN A 56 -17.13 47.51 19.55
CA ASN A 56 -16.17 48.35 20.26
C ASN A 56 -14.75 48.21 19.69
N ALA A 57 -14.35 47.01 19.27
CA ALA A 57 -13.06 46.77 18.64
C ALA A 57 -12.95 47.50 17.29
N ILE A 58 -13.92 47.30 16.39
CA ILE A 58 -13.99 48.00 15.09
C ILE A 58 -14.06 49.52 15.28
N ALA A 59 -14.80 50.02 16.27
CA ALA A 59 -14.87 51.46 16.57
C ALA A 59 -13.56 52.03 17.17
N GLY A 60 -12.70 51.19 17.73
CA GLY A 60 -11.33 51.55 18.12
C GLY A 60 -10.40 51.56 16.92
N LEU A 61 -10.40 50.49 16.11
CA LEU A 61 -9.61 50.39 14.88
C LEU A 61 -9.89 51.53 13.91
N ARG A 62 -11.16 51.91 13.72
CA ARG A 62 -11.52 53.09 12.91
C ARG A 62 -10.85 54.38 13.37
N ARG A 63 -10.67 54.59 14.68
CA ARG A 63 -10.00 55.80 15.21
C ARG A 63 -8.49 55.73 15.09
N ALA A 64 -7.90 54.54 15.10
CA ALA A 64 -6.46 54.36 14.83
C ALA A 64 -6.12 54.55 13.34
N LEU A 65 -7.05 54.16 12.45
CA LEU A 65 -6.86 54.17 11.00
C LEU A 65 -7.43 55.44 10.30
N SER A 66 -8.25 56.26 10.97
CA SER A 66 -9.02 57.36 10.33
C SER A 66 -8.22 58.52 9.73
N GLU A 67 -6.92 58.59 9.99
CA GLU A 67 -6.03 59.64 9.46
C GLU A 67 -5.31 59.22 8.18
N ASP A 68 -5.60 58.01 7.66
CA ASP A 68 -5.00 57.46 6.46
C ASP A 68 -6.08 57.23 5.40
N GLU A 69 -5.97 57.88 4.24
CA GLU A 69 -6.98 57.75 3.16
C GLU A 69 -6.83 56.45 2.36
N SER A 70 -5.68 55.76 2.46
CA SER A 70 -5.41 54.49 1.77
C SER A 70 -6.19 53.30 2.37
N VAL A 71 -6.40 53.30 3.70
CA VAL A 71 -7.01 52.18 4.44
C VAL A 71 -8.41 52.53 4.94
N SER A 72 -9.44 51.82 4.46
CA SER A 72 -10.83 52.06 4.88
C SER A 72 -11.53 50.83 5.47
N LEU A 73 -11.90 50.92 6.76
CA LEU A 73 -12.63 49.87 7.49
C LEU A 73 -14.15 50.12 7.46
N SER A 74 -14.81 49.63 6.41
CA SER A 74 -16.24 49.82 6.15
C SER A 74 -17.14 48.82 6.89
N THR A 75 -18.37 49.20 7.21
CA THR A 75 -19.43 48.26 7.61
C THR A 75 -20.17 47.86 6.34
N SER A 76 -20.20 46.56 6.01
CA SER A 76 -20.92 46.03 4.86
C SER A 76 -21.70 44.80 5.29
N PRO A 77 -23.06 44.81 5.28
CA PRO A 77 -23.85 43.70 5.77
C PRO A 77 -23.46 42.37 5.08
N PRO A 78 -23.22 41.27 5.82
CA PRO A 78 -23.53 41.01 7.23
C PRO A 78 -22.42 41.32 8.26
N GLY A 79 -21.38 42.09 7.91
CA GLY A 79 -20.31 42.44 8.85
C GLY A 79 -19.43 43.62 8.41
N TYR A 80 -18.14 43.37 8.26
CA TYR A 80 -17.11 44.39 8.10
C TYR A 80 -16.13 44.02 6.98
N MET A 81 -15.58 45.03 6.33
CA MET A 81 -14.59 44.86 5.26
C MET A 81 -13.51 45.91 5.43
N LEU A 82 -12.27 45.43 5.55
CA LEU A 82 -11.07 46.25 5.49
C LEU A 82 -10.61 46.34 4.03
N ARG A 83 -10.54 47.56 3.51
CA ARG A 83 -9.96 47.87 2.20
C ARG A 83 -8.61 48.53 2.38
N LEU A 84 -7.62 48.05 1.63
CA LEU A 84 -6.27 48.57 1.48
C LEU A 84 -5.68 47.98 0.19
N ASP A 85 -4.53 48.51 -0.26
CA ASP A 85 -3.79 47.86 -1.33
C ASP A 85 -3.14 46.57 -0.78
N PRO A 86 -3.35 45.38 -1.37
CA PRO A 86 -2.72 44.16 -0.87
C PRO A 86 -1.19 44.23 -0.81
N SER A 87 -0.54 45.05 -1.63
CA SER A 87 0.93 45.22 -1.60
C SER A 87 1.46 45.91 -0.34
N GLU A 88 0.59 46.56 0.44
CA GLU A 88 0.91 47.11 1.77
C GLU A 88 0.95 46.02 2.86
N ILE A 89 0.50 44.80 2.55
CA ILE A 89 0.53 43.63 3.44
C ILE A 89 1.81 42.82 3.18
N ASP A 90 2.60 42.61 4.23
CA ASP A 90 3.85 41.83 4.18
C ASP A 90 3.63 40.39 3.69
N LEU A 91 2.54 39.74 4.11
CA LEU A 91 2.13 38.42 3.64
C LEU A 91 1.91 38.37 2.11
N THR A 92 1.19 39.32 1.53
CA THR A 92 0.94 39.33 0.07
C THR A 92 2.21 39.67 -0.72
N ARG A 93 3.07 40.57 -0.20
CA ARG A 93 4.39 40.82 -0.79
C ARG A 93 5.29 39.57 -0.71
N PHE A 94 5.22 38.81 0.37
CA PHE A 94 5.89 37.51 0.50
C PHE A 94 5.39 36.52 -0.57
N GLU A 95 4.08 36.37 -0.74
CA GLU A 95 3.48 35.49 -1.75
C GLU A 95 3.92 35.84 -3.18
N GLU A 96 3.93 37.13 -3.55
CA GLU A 96 4.39 37.61 -4.86
C GLU A 96 5.88 37.30 -5.10
N LEU A 97 6.74 37.59 -4.10
CA LEU A 97 8.18 37.31 -4.19
C LEU A 97 8.47 35.81 -4.28
N VAL A 98 7.73 34.97 -3.56
CA VAL A 98 7.83 33.50 -3.66
C VAL A 98 7.39 33.01 -5.03
N GLN A 99 6.28 33.52 -5.58
CA GLN A 99 5.82 33.15 -6.92
C GLN A 99 6.86 33.50 -7.99
N ARG A 100 7.47 34.70 -7.90
CA ARG A 100 8.54 35.15 -8.81
C ARG A 100 9.83 34.35 -8.61
N GLY A 101 10.17 33.98 -7.37
CA GLY A 101 11.29 33.10 -7.06
C GLY A 101 11.13 31.70 -7.65
N ARG A 102 9.94 31.10 -7.52
CA ARG A 102 9.59 29.80 -8.13
C ARG A 102 9.61 29.84 -9.66
N ALA A 103 9.14 30.93 -10.27
CA ALA A 103 9.26 31.12 -11.71
C ALA A 103 10.74 31.17 -12.17
N ALA A 104 11.64 31.73 -11.35
CA ALA A 104 13.08 31.70 -11.61
C ALA A 104 13.70 30.30 -11.40
N LEU A 105 13.23 29.52 -10.40
CA LEU A 105 13.66 28.12 -10.22
C LEU A 105 13.31 27.24 -11.42
N ALA A 106 12.09 27.37 -11.95
CA ALA A 106 11.60 26.58 -13.07
C ALA A 106 12.40 26.78 -14.39
N VAL A 107 13.22 27.83 -14.48
CA VAL A 107 14.12 28.12 -15.61
C VAL A 107 15.61 28.06 -15.21
N GLU A 108 15.93 27.44 -14.07
CA GLU A 108 17.29 27.28 -13.53
C GLU A 108 18.05 28.61 -13.33
N ALA A 109 17.34 29.71 -13.09
CA ALA A 109 17.93 31.03 -12.83
C ALA A 109 18.29 31.20 -11.34
N TRP A 110 19.20 30.33 -10.86
CA TRP A 110 19.48 30.09 -9.44
C TRP A 110 19.79 31.37 -8.62
N GLU A 111 20.62 32.30 -9.11
CA GLU A 111 20.91 33.56 -8.41
C GLU A 111 19.67 34.45 -8.25
N THR A 112 18.79 34.47 -9.26
CA THR A 112 17.57 35.27 -9.23
C THR A 112 16.54 34.66 -8.29
N ALA A 113 16.41 33.33 -8.31
CA ALA A 113 15.58 32.58 -7.36
C ALA A 113 16.03 32.80 -5.92
N ALA A 114 17.30 32.51 -5.61
CA ALA A 114 17.87 32.67 -4.26
C ALA A 114 17.68 34.10 -3.72
N ARG A 115 17.95 35.12 -4.55
CA ARG A 115 17.76 36.53 -4.14
C ARG A 115 16.29 36.86 -3.84
N LEU A 116 15.35 36.46 -4.69
CA LEU A 116 13.93 36.75 -4.49
C LEU A 116 13.34 35.99 -3.29
N LEU A 117 13.76 34.74 -3.08
CA LEU A 117 13.31 33.93 -1.96
C LEU A 117 13.92 34.40 -0.62
N ARG A 118 15.20 34.80 -0.59
CA ARG A 118 15.79 35.51 0.57
C ARG A 118 15.07 36.82 0.86
N GLU A 119 14.72 37.62 -0.16
CA GLU A 119 13.94 38.85 0.03
C GLU A 119 12.57 38.54 0.65
N ALA A 120 11.86 37.53 0.15
CA ALA A 120 10.58 37.09 0.71
C ALA A 120 10.72 36.66 2.18
N LEU A 121 11.71 35.82 2.48
CA LEU A 121 11.97 35.32 3.84
C LEU A 121 12.39 36.45 4.80
N SER A 122 13.01 37.53 4.32
CA SER A 122 13.39 38.69 5.14
C SER A 122 12.22 39.53 5.66
N LEU A 123 11.02 39.35 5.09
CA LEU A 123 9.80 40.01 5.59
C LEU A 123 9.31 39.42 6.93
N TRP A 124 9.78 38.22 7.28
CA TRP A 124 9.35 37.48 8.47
C TRP A 124 10.06 37.96 9.73
N ARG A 125 9.30 38.60 10.62
CA ARG A 125 9.77 39.14 11.90
C ARG A 125 9.58 38.20 13.10
N GLY A 126 8.96 37.04 12.90
CA GLY A 126 8.63 36.07 13.96
C GLY A 126 7.46 35.16 13.57
N PRO A 127 6.82 34.47 14.54
CA PRO A 127 5.58 33.74 14.31
C PRO A 127 4.45 34.67 13.84
N VAL A 128 3.58 34.15 12.96
CA VAL A 128 2.42 34.87 12.41
C VAL A 128 1.57 35.40 13.56
N LEU A 129 1.41 36.72 13.67
CA LEU A 129 0.54 37.38 14.66
C LEU A 129 0.76 36.90 16.11
N ALA A 130 2.01 36.66 16.52
CA ALA A 130 2.36 36.08 17.83
C ALA A 130 1.62 36.71 19.04
N ASP A 131 1.46 38.03 19.05
CA ASP A 131 0.75 38.83 20.08
C ASP A 131 -0.76 38.59 20.17
N VAL A 132 -1.33 37.87 19.20
CA VAL A 132 -2.71 37.38 19.19
C VAL A 132 -2.74 35.90 19.64
N PHE A 133 -1.81 35.08 19.14
CA PHE A 133 -1.70 33.67 19.52
C PHE A 133 -1.38 33.45 21.00
N GLU A 134 -0.55 34.29 21.61
CA GLU A 134 -0.26 34.28 23.06
C GLU A 134 -1.52 34.44 23.93
N THR A 135 -2.62 34.94 23.36
CA THR A 135 -3.90 35.13 24.06
C THR A 135 -4.88 33.96 23.88
N GLY A 136 -4.44 32.86 23.29
CA GLY A 136 -5.21 31.63 23.09
C GLY A 136 -6.07 31.60 21.81
N VAL A 137 -5.95 32.61 20.96
CA VAL A 137 -6.66 32.69 19.68
C VAL A 137 -5.88 31.92 18.61
N ALA A 138 -6.50 30.90 18.01
CA ALA A 138 -5.88 30.08 16.96
C ALA A 138 -6.74 30.02 15.69
N TRP A 139 -6.13 30.28 14.53
CA TRP A 139 -6.80 30.30 13.22
C TRP A 139 -6.14 29.31 12.24
N PRO A 140 -6.91 28.50 11.49
CA PRO A 140 -6.37 27.55 10.51
C PRO A 140 -5.41 28.17 9.48
N GLU A 141 -5.68 29.40 9.07
CA GLU A 141 -4.89 30.17 8.10
C GLU A 141 -3.43 30.30 8.53
N SER A 142 -3.14 30.42 9.83
CA SER A 142 -1.77 30.54 10.33
C SER A 142 -0.92 29.30 10.11
N ALA A 143 -1.52 28.10 10.14
CA ALA A 143 -0.84 26.86 9.83
C ALA A 143 -0.47 26.79 8.34
N VAL A 144 -1.37 27.24 7.46
CA VAL A 144 -1.13 27.34 6.01
C VAL A 144 -0.02 28.36 5.71
N ILE A 145 -0.01 29.50 6.40
CA ILE A 145 0.99 30.55 6.24
C ILE A 145 2.36 30.10 6.77
N ARG A 146 2.43 29.37 7.90
CA ARG A 146 3.66 28.70 8.37
C ARG A 146 4.18 27.69 7.34
N GLU A 147 3.30 26.87 6.79
CA GLU A 147 3.65 25.88 5.77
C GLU A 147 4.21 26.54 4.49
N ALA A 148 3.62 27.65 4.06
CA ALA A 148 4.11 28.44 2.93
C ALA A 148 5.52 29.02 3.19
N ARG A 149 5.82 29.48 4.42
CA ARG A 149 7.16 29.92 4.84
C ARG A 149 8.20 28.81 4.71
N LEU A 150 7.90 27.65 5.29
CA LEU A 150 8.82 26.51 5.29
C LEU A 150 9.08 26.02 3.87
N THR A 151 8.05 25.94 3.03
CA THR A 151 8.20 25.58 1.61
C THR A 151 9.05 26.60 0.85
N ALA A 152 8.85 27.90 1.09
CA ALA A 152 9.67 28.96 0.48
C ALA A 152 11.13 28.93 0.95
N PHE A 153 11.40 28.49 2.20
CA PHE A 153 12.75 28.25 2.69
C PHE A 153 13.40 27.03 2.00
N GLU A 154 12.67 25.93 1.83
CA GLU A 154 13.16 24.76 1.09
C GLU A 154 13.51 25.12 -0.37
N ASP A 155 12.64 25.88 -1.04
CA ASP A 155 12.87 26.41 -2.39
C ASP A 155 14.12 27.32 -2.45
N CYS A 156 14.36 28.12 -1.40
CA CYS A 156 15.52 28.99 -1.28
C CYS A 156 16.82 28.19 -1.07
N ALA A 157 16.79 27.20 -0.19
CA ALA A 157 17.92 26.32 0.11
C ALA A 157 18.30 25.46 -1.11
N GLU A 158 17.32 25.01 -1.91
CA GLU A 158 17.56 24.34 -3.18
C GLU A 158 18.32 25.24 -4.17
N ALA A 159 17.92 26.51 -4.30
CA ALA A 159 18.61 27.51 -5.12
C ALA A 159 20.06 27.76 -4.65
N GLU A 160 20.25 27.99 -3.34
CA GLU A 160 21.57 28.22 -2.76
C GLU A 160 22.47 26.97 -2.83
N LEU A 161 21.90 25.76 -2.78
CA LEU A 161 22.63 24.51 -3.01
C LEU A 161 23.10 24.34 -4.46
N ALA A 162 22.33 24.79 -5.45
CA ALA A 162 22.76 24.80 -6.85
C ALA A 162 23.95 25.75 -7.05
N LEU A 163 23.91 26.93 -6.41
CA LEU A 163 24.99 27.92 -6.38
C LEU A 163 26.23 27.50 -5.57
N GLY A 164 26.21 26.31 -4.95
CA GLY A 164 27.34 25.82 -4.17
C GLY A 164 27.47 26.42 -2.77
N ARG A 165 26.49 27.18 -2.26
CA ARG A 165 26.50 27.80 -0.91
C ARG A 165 26.15 26.84 0.23
N HIS A 166 26.44 25.55 0.02
CA HIS A 166 26.08 24.45 0.92
C HIS A 166 26.63 24.59 2.34
N ARG A 167 27.73 25.34 2.54
CA ARG A 167 28.32 25.57 3.87
C ARG A 167 27.58 26.64 4.70
N GLU A 168 27.02 27.64 4.03
CA GLU A 168 26.30 28.75 4.66
C GLU A 168 24.93 28.26 5.18
N LEU A 169 24.26 27.41 4.41
CA LEU A 169 22.94 26.86 4.73
C LEU A 169 22.89 25.90 5.94
N VAL A 170 23.99 25.23 6.32
CA VAL A 170 23.94 24.14 7.33
C VAL A 170 23.35 24.62 8.66
N GLY A 171 23.65 25.85 9.10
CA GLY A 171 23.13 26.39 10.36
C GLY A 171 21.61 26.61 10.34
N GLU A 172 21.11 27.25 9.27
CA GLU A 172 19.68 27.54 9.10
C GLU A 172 18.87 26.25 8.88
N LEU A 173 19.40 25.33 8.07
CA LEU A 173 18.78 24.01 7.84
C LEU A 173 18.76 23.14 9.09
N ALA A 174 19.81 23.16 9.93
CA ALA A 174 19.85 22.39 11.17
C ALA A 174 18.82 22.90 12.18
N ALA A 175 18.74 24.22 12.39
CA ALA A 175 17.76 24.80 13.31
C ALA A 175 16.32 24.47 12.91
N LEU A 176 15.96 24.63 11.63
CA LEU A 176 14.61 24.29 11.16
C LEU A 176 14.35 22.78 11.16
N ALA A 177 15.36 21.93 10.95
CA ALA A 177 15.21 20.48 11.01
C ALA A 177 15.15 19.94 12.46
N ASP A 178 15.55 20.73 13.46
CA ASP A 178 15.28 20.44 14.87
C ASP A 178 13.86 20.92 15.28
N GLU A 179 13.31 21.97 14.63
CA GLU A 179 11.95 22.46 14.85
C GLU A 179 10.85 21.66 14.11
N GLU A 180 11.11 21.21 12.88
CA GLU A 180 10.17 20.47 12.01
C GLU A 180 10.78 19.11 11.59
N PRO A 181 11.08 18.20 12.54
CA PRO A 181 12.04 17.12 12.31
C PRO A 181 11.51 15.96 11.44
N VAL A 182 10.20 15.87 11.24
CA VAL A 182 9.57 14.95 10.27
C VAL A 182 9.38 15.54 8.87
N ARG A 183 9.90 16.75 8.60
CA ARG A 183 9.81 17.41 7.30
C ARG A 183 10.88 16.89 6.32
N GLU A 184 10.54 15.84 5.58
CA GLU A 184 11.50 15.06 4.79
C GLU A 184 12.34 15.86 3.77
N ARG A 185 11.74 16.84 3.06
CA ARG A 185 12.46 17.66 2.08
C ARG A 185 13.53 18.54 2.75
N LEU A 186 13.17 19.21 3.85
CA LEU A 186 14.09 19.98 4.69
C LEU A 186 15.26 19.14 5.22
N CYS A 187 14.97 17.96 5.78
CA CYS A 187 16.01 17.03 6.25
C CYS A 187 16.89 16.52 5.09
N GLY A 188 16.33 16.27 3.91
CA GLY A 188 17.09 15.94 2.70
C GLY A 188 18.04 17.05 2.23
N LEU A 189 17.61 18.31 2.30
CA LEU A 189 18.45 19.48 2.01
C LEU A 189 19.60 19.61 3.02
N LEU A 190 19.34 19.36 4.31
CA LEU A 190 20.37 19.32 5.36
C LEU A 190 21.39 18.19 5.13
N MET A 191 20.91 16.97 4.82
CA MET A 191 21.76 15.82 4.48
C MET A 191 22.69 16.12 3.31
N LEU A 192 22.16 16.71 2.23
CA LEU A 192 22.95 17.07 1.05
C LEU A 192 23.97 18.18 1.36
N SER A 193 23.59 19.17 2.18
CA SER A 193 24.47 20.25 2.64
C SER A 193 25.65 19.72 3.46
N LEU A 194 25.36 18.87 4.46
CA LEU A 194 26.36 18.21 5.31
C LEU A 194 27.28 17.30 4.50
N TYR A 195 26.73 16.50 3.57
CA TYR A 195 27.53 15.65 2.69
C TYR A 195 28.50 16.47 1.82
N ARG A 196 28.03 17.56 1.20
CA ARG A 196 28.88 18.46 0.40
C ARG A 196 29.95 19.18 1.24
N CYS A 197 29.68 19.42 2.53
CA CYS A 197 30.69 19.88 3.50
C CYS A 197 31.71 18.81 3.91
N GLY A 198 31.63 17.57 3.40
CA GLY A 198 32.46 16.43 3.84
C GLY A 198 32.02 15.79 5.17
N ARG A 199 30.91 16.24 5.76
CA ARG A 199 30.36 15.77 7.05
C ARG A 199 29.44 14.56 6.84
N GLN A 200 29.93 13.54 6.15
CA GLN A 200 29.15 12.34 5.78
C GLN A 200 28.49 11.63 7.00
N PRO A 201 29.17 11.41 8.14
CA PRO A 201 28.54 10.75 9.30
C PRO A 201 27.35 11.55 9.83
N GLU A 202 27.43 12.87 9.83
CA GLU A 202 26.37 13.76 10.34
C GLU A 202 25.18 13.81 9.38
N ALA A 203 25.44 13.79 8.06
CA ALA A 203 24.37 13.62 7.05
C ALA A 203 23.61 12.30 7.26
N LEU A 204 24.30 11.21 7.61
CA LEU A 204 23.65 9.93 7.89
C LEU A 204 22.95 9.90 9.25
N ALA A 205 23.44 10.67 10.24
CA ALA A 205 22.78 10.84 11.53
C ALA A 205 21.46 11.62 11.42
N VAL A 206 21.39 12.63 10.54
CA VAL A 206 20.11 13.33 10.22
C VAL A 206 19.09 12.34 9.65
N TYR A 207 19.50 11.47 8.71
CA TYR A 207 18.62 10.43 8.17
C TYR A 207 18.13 9.44 9.23
N GLN A 208 19.01 9.02 10.15
CA GLN A 208 18.64 8.11 11.24
C GLN A 208 17.59 8.77 12.15
N ARG A 209 17.80 10.04 12.55
CA ARG A 209 16.87 10.77 13.41
C ARG A 209 15.47 10.89 12.80
N ILE A 210 15.34 11.43 11.59
CA ILE A 210 14.02 11.57 10.94
C ILE A 210 13.37 10.20 10.70
N ARG A 211 14.16 9.17 10.38
CA ARG A 211 13.64 7.82 10.25
C ARG A 211 13.08 7.30 11.56
N ASP A 212 13.80 7.45 12.67
CA ASP A 212 13.35 6.97 13.97
C ASP A 212 12.08 7.74 14.41
N GLU A 213 11.98 9.04 14.14
CA GLU A 213 10.78 9.84 14.41
C GLU A 213 9.57 9.49 13.55
N LEU A 214 9.74 9.30 12.23
CA LEU A 214 8.66 8.85 11.34
C LEU A 214 8.19 7.43 11.71
N VAL A 215 9.13 6.56 12.07
CA VAL A 215 8.86 5.16 12.43
C VAL A 215 8.17 5.04 13.79
N ASN A 216 8.55 5.86 14.78
CA ASN A 216 8.01 5.82 16.14
C ASN A 216 6.76 6.69 16.30
N GLY A 217 6.73 7.88 15.72
CA GLY A 217 5.60 8.83 15.83
C GLY A 217 4.45 8.53 14.87
N PHE A 218 4.74 8.02 13.67
CA PHE A 218 3.74 7.87 12.60
C PHE A 218 3.64 6.45 12.03
N GLY A 219 4.56 5.54 12.37
CA GLY A 219 4.61 4.19 11.82
C GLY A 219 5.01 4.14 10.33
N LEU A 220 5.58 5.21 9.80
CA LEU A 220 5.97 5.36 8.39
C LEU A 220 7.48 5.17 8.23
N ASP A 221 7.92 4.61 7.11
CA ASP A 221 9.33 4.70 6.67
C ASP A 221 9.50 6.00 5.83
N PRO A 222 10.71 6.60 5.82
CA PRO A 222 11.02 7.77 4.99
C PRO A 222 10.66 7.61 3.51
N ALA A 223 10.28 8.71 2.87
CA ALA A 223 9.94 8.80 1.45
C ALA A 223 11.07 8.30 0.52
N PRO A 224 10.73 7.78 -0.68
CA PRO A 224 11.72 7.22 -1.60
C PRO A 224 12.87 8.17 -1.97
N GLU A 225 12.61 9.47 -2.10
CA GLU A 225 13.63 10.50 -2.37
C GLU A 225 14.70 10.53 -1.28
N LEU A 226 14.28 10.49 -0.01
CA LEU A 226 15.17 10.57 1.15
C LEU A 226 15.96 9.25 1.32
N GLN A 227 15.32 8.10 1.09
CA GLN A 227 16.00 6.80 1.03
C GLN A 227 17.03 6.74 -0.11
N LEU A 228 16.72 7.31 -1.27
CA LEU A 228 17.63 7.38 -2.42
C LEU A 228 18.82 8.30 -2.13
N LEU A 229 18.61 9.39 -1.38
CA LEU A 229 19.69 10.26 -0.92
C LEU A 229 20.61 9.54 0.08
N GLU A 230 20.07 8.85 1.10
CA GLU A 230 20.86 8.02 2.02
C GLU A 230 21.75 7.03 1.25
N ARG A 231 21.14 6.24 0.34
CA ARG A 231 21.88 5.27 -0.49
C ARG A 231 22.91 5.95 -1.38
N SER A 232 22.64 7.13 -1.90
CA SER A 232 23.57 7.86 -2.76
C SER A 232 24.77 8.43 -1.98
N ILE A 233 24.54 8.87 -0.73
CA ILE A 233 25.57 9.30 0.22
C ILE A 233 26.43 8.11 0.66
N LEU A 234 25.81 6.99 1.07
CA LEU A 234 26.51 5.75 1.47
C LEU A 234 27.43 5.23 0.35
N ASN A 235 26.97 5.27 -0.91
CA ASN A 235 27.74 4.85 -2.07
C ASN A 235 28.62 5.96 -2.69
N GLN A 236 28.73 7.13 -2.03
CA GLN A 236 29.51 8.29 -2.47
C GLN A 236 29.33 8.64 -3.97
N ARG A 237 28.08 8.66 -4.46
CA ARG A 237 27.79 8.82 -5.89
C ARG A 237 28.34 10.15 -6.42
N PRO A 238 29.12 10.16 -7.53
CA PRO A 238 29.72 11.39 -8.08
C PRO A 238 28.71 12.50 -8.42
N ALA A 239 27.45 12.15 -8.72
CA ALA A 239 26.38 13.11 -8.99
C ALA A 239 25.92 13.94 -7.77
N LEU A 240 26.28 13.54 -6.54
CA LEU A 240 25.99 14.33 -5.33
C LEU A 240 27.03 15.42 -5.07
N ALA A 241 28.28 15.20 -5.53
CA ALA A 241 29.34 16.19 -5.42
C ALA A 241 28.94 17.44 -6.21
N TRP A 242 29.05 18.61 -5.58
CA TRP A 242 28.84 19.85 -6.31
C TRP A 242 29.98 20.00 -7.33
N GLN A 243 29.60 20.03 -8.61
CA GLN A 243 30.50 20.41 -9.69
C GLN A 243 30.20 21.88 -9.98
N ALA A 244 31.22 22.73 -9.95
CA ALA A 244 31.09 24.06 -10.53
C ALA A 244 30.60 23.91 -11.96
N ALA A 245 29.53 24.62 -12.33
CA ALA A 245 29.06 24.60 -13.71
C ALA A 245 30.25 24.97 -14.61
N PRO A 246 30.57 24.18 -15.66
CA PRO A 246 31.60 24.58 -16.59
C PRO A 246 31.19 25.94 -17.15
N GLU A 247 32.10 26.92 -17.11
CA GLU A 247 31.86 28.24 -17.70
C GLU A 247 31.29 28.03 -19.10
N ARG A 248 30.07 28.54 -19.35
CA ARG A 248 29.50 28.49 -20.70
C ARG A 248 30.53 29.14 -21.62
N PRO A 249 31.08 28.44 -22.63
CA PRO A 249 32.07 29.03 -23.49
C PRO A 249 31.45 30.27 -24.13
N ALA A 250 32.11 31.42 -23.95
CA ALA A 250 31.61 32.70 -24.43
C ALA A 250 31.37 32.59 -25.94
N ALA A 251 30.11 32.66 -26.35
CA ALA A 251 29.76 32.80 -27.75
C ALA A 251 30.32 34.13 -28.28
N ASP A 252 30.72 34.13 -29.55
CA ASP A 252 31.33 35.24 -30.28
C ASP A 252 32.70 35.74 -29.76
N ARG A 253 33.73 34.93 -30.03
CA ARG A 253 34.97 35.46 -30.64
C ARG A 253 35.13 34.91 -32.06
N PRO A 254 35.40 35.75 -33.08
CA PRO A 254 35.69 35.28 -34.43
C PRO A 254 36.92 34.36 -34.46
N LEU A 255 36.87 33.28 -35.24
CA LEU A 255 38.02 32.44 -35.52
C LEU A 255 39.02 33.18 -36.42
N GLU A 256 40.21 33.50 -35.90
CA GLU A 256 41.38 33.73 -36.74
C GLU A 256 41.99 32.39 -37.21
N PRO A 257 42.52 32.31 -38.45
CA PRO A 257 43.14 31.10 -38.99
C PRO A 257 44.51 30.82 -38.33
N PRO A 258 44.97 29.56 -38.32
CA PRO A 258 46.06 29.13 -37.45
C PRO A 258 47.45 29.58 -37.93
N ALA A 259 48.17 30.29 -37.05
CA ALA A 259 49.61 30.50 -37.17
C ALA A 259 50.38 29.38 -36.44
N ALA A 260 51.54 29.00 -36.97
CA ALA A 260 52.28 27.83 -36.54
C ALA A 260 52.96 27.97 -35.16
N VAL A 261 53.04 26.86 -34.42
CA VAL A 261 53.95 26.69 -33.26
C VAL A 261 55.40 26.67 -33.78
N PRO A 262 56.38 27.21 -33.04
CA PRO A 262 57.07 26.37 -32.04
C PRO A 262 57.57 27.12 -30.78
N GLY A 263 57.84 26.38 -29.70
CA GLY A 263 58.89 26.76 -28.74
C GLY A 263 58.47 27.07 -27.29
N ALA A 264 58.31 25.99 -26.51
CA ALA A 264 58.72 25.74 -25.12
C ALA A 264 59.31 26.85 -24.18
N VAL A 265 59.27 26.52 -22.87
CA VAL A 265 60.15 26.91 -21.74
C VAL A 265 59.57 27.86 -20.65
N HIS A 266 59.56 27.34 -19.41
CA HIS A 266 59.76 27.94 -18.04
C HIS A 266 59.64 29.48 -17.78
N VAL A 267 59.34 30.04 -16.58
CA VAL A 267 58.97 29.63 -15.19
C VAL A 267 58.59 30.91 -14.38
N THR A 268 58.09 30.75 -13.13
CA THR A 268 57.94 31.76 -12.03
C THR A 268 56.88 32.88 -12.13
N GLY A 269 56.16 33.12 -11.03
CA GLY A 269 55.46 34.38 -10.69
C GLY A 269 56.35 35.30 -9.82
N PRO A 270 55.83 36.19 -8.93
CA PRO A 270 54.43 36.47 -8.56
C PRO A 270 54.02 37.98 -8.58
N LEU A 271 52.78 38.27 -8.12
CA LEU A 271 52.14 39.51 -7.56
C LEU A 271 52.99 40.80 -7.35
N PRO A 272 52.41 42.05 -7.38
CA PRO A 272 51.11 42.42 -6.76
C PRO A 272 50.25 43.56 -7.41
N LEU A 273 49.14 43.89 -6.71
CA LEU A 273 48.20 45.05 -6.77
C LEU A 273 48.90 46.44 -6.59
N PRO A 274 48.29 47.64 -6.87
CA PRO A 274 46.89 48.02 -6.56
C PRO A 274 46.13 49.01 -7.51
N GLU A 275 44.95 49.45 -7.04
CA GLU A 275 43.95 50.41 -7.57
C GLU A 275 44.46 51.90 -7.65
N PRO A 276 43.65 52.98 -7.87
CA PRO A 276 42.19 53.11 -8.08
C PRO A 276 41.71 54.16 -9.13
N SER A 277 40.39 54.43 -9.12
CA SER A 277 39.75 55.77 -9.29
C SER A 277 38.85 56.03 -10.53
N ALA A 278 37.53 55.93 -10.25
CA ALA A 278 36.55 57.02 -10.37
C ALA A 278 35.85 57.39 -11.71
N GLU A 279 34.75 58.13 -11.52
CA GLU A 279 33.98 58.97 -12.46
C GLU A 279 32.93 58.33 -13.40
N ARG A 280 31.70 58.22 -12.86
CA ARG A 280 30.46 58.72 -13.50
C ARG A 280 30.46 60.28 -13.42
N PRO A 281 29.72 61.08 -14.22
CA PRO A 281 28.33 60.80 -14.62
C PRO A 281 27.79 61.43 -15.93
N THR A 282 26.45 61.36 -16.11
CA THR A 282 25.56 62.25 -16.91
C THR A 282 25.68 62.27 -18.45
N ALA A 283 24.62 62.51 -19.26
CA ALA A 283 23.16 62.40 -19.09
C ALA A 283 22.44 62.69 -20.45
N LEU A 284 21.09 62.64 -20.42
CA LEU A 284 20.10 63.38 -21.24
C LEU A 284 19.55 62.81 -22.56
N SER A 285 18.21 62.68 -22.55
CA SER A 285 17.22 62.96 -23.62
C SER A 285 17.21 62.11 -24.92
N GLY A 286 16.06 61.70 -25.47
CA GLY A 286 14.65 61.86 -25.07
C GLY A 286 13.69 61.96 -26.28
N THR A 287 12.37 61.86 -26.04
CA THR A 287 11.25 62.42 -26.86
C THR A 287 10.38 61.48 -27.74
N LEU A 288 9.23 61.05 -27.17
CA LEU A 288 7.82 61.10 -27.64
C LEU A 288 7.25 60.39 -28.92
N ALA A 289 6.27 59.50 -28.66
CA ALA A 289 4.83 59.52 -29.07
C ALA A 289 4.26 58.94 -30.41
N VAL A 290 3.59 57.77 -30.30
CA VAL A 290 2.12 57.47 -30.46
C VAL A 290 1.31 58.08 -31.64
N PRO A 291 0.63 57.26 -32.50
CA PRO A 291 -0.83 56.91 -32.42
C PRO A 291 -1.17 55.44 -32.84
N ALA A 292 -2.40 54.86 -32.82
CA ALA A 292 -3.69 55.05 -32.10
C ALA A 292 -4.66 53.82 -32.36
N SER A 293 -5.86 53.77 -31.73
CA SER A 293 -6.90 52.69 -31.81
C SER A 293 -8.04 52.97 -32.85
N PRO A 294 -9.06 52.10 -33.09
CA PRO A 294 -10.24 51.93 -32.19
C PRO A 294 -10.99 50.55 -32.20
N GLY A 295 -12.01 50.37 -31.33
CA GLY A 295 -13.00 49.25 -31.32
C GLY A 295 -14.33 49.57 -32.04
N PRO A 296 -15.38 48.68 -32.02
CA PRO A 296 -16.43 48.82 -30.99
C PRO A 296 -17.30 47.57 -30.60
N CYS A 297 -18.07 47.74 -29.50
CA CYS A 297 -19.34 47.17 -28.97
C CYS A 297 -20.02 45.83 -29.41
N ALA A 298 -20.76 45.27 -28.44
CA ALA A 298 -21.66 44.09 -28.48
C ALA A 298 -23.09 44.38 -29.02
N PRO A 299 -24.05 43.40 -28.98
CA PRO A 299 -24.98 43.37 -27.82
C PRO A 299 -25.51 41.96 -27.36
N ASP A 300 -26.10 41.94 -26.16
CA ASP A 300 -26.95 40.86 -25.61
C ASP A 300 -28.34 40.75 -26.28
N PRO A 301 -29.13 39.71 -25.94
CA PRO A 301 -30.46 40.00 -25.37
C PRO A 301 -30.79 39.22 -24.09
N ALA A 302 -31.73 39.77 -23.30
CA ALA A 302 -31.98 39.37 -21.91
C ALA A 302 -33.25 38.53 -21.66
N SER A 303 -33.18 37.76 -20.57
CA SER A 303 -34.25 37.42 -19.60
C SER A 303 -35.59 36.82 -20.08
N SER A 304 -35.89 35.63 -19.54
CA SER A 304 -37.24 35.26 -19.10
C SER A 304 -37.16 34.50 -17.77
N SER A 305 -38.05 34.83 -16.84
CA SER A 305 -38.09 34.31 -15.47
C SER A 305 -39.36 33.49 -15.23
N ALA A 306 -39.24 32.30 -14.62
CA ALA A 306 -39.96 31.90 -13.40
C ALA A 306 -39.99 30.36 -13.18
N GLN A 307 -40.25 29.98 -11.92
CA GLN A 307 -40.69 28.65 -11.44
C GLN A 307 -39.64 27.53 -11.31
N GLY A 308 -39.05 27.49 -10.11
CA GLY A 308 -39.04 26.32 -9.22
C GLY A 308 -38.74 24.92 -9.77
N ALA A 309 -37.50 24.48 -9.58
CA ALA A 309 -37.18 23.10 -9.25
C ALA A 309 -35.95 23.07 -8.33
N GLU A 310 -36.04 22.41 -7.18
CA GLU A 310 -34.86 22.03 -6.41
C GLU A 310 -34.03 21.06 -7.26
N VAL A 311 -32.79 21.44 -7.58
CA VAL A 311 -31.80 20.49 -8.11
C VAL A 311 -30.97 20.00 -6.92
N PRO A 312 -31.19 18.78 -6.42
CA PRO A 312 -30.34 18.24 -5.37
C PRO A 312 -28.94 18.04 -5.94
N GLN A 313 -27.95 18.73 -5.37
CA GLN A 313 -26.53 18.49 -5.66
C GLN A 313 -26.07 17.15 -5.06
N ARG A 314 -26.60 16.04 -5.60
CA ARG A 314 -25.95 14.74 -5.46
C ARG A 314 -24.68 14.76 -6.29
N ARG A 315 -23.54 14.97 -5.62
CA ARG A 315 -22.30 14.31 -6.06
C ARG A 315 -22.63 12.82 -6.19
N PRO A 316 -22.34 12.15 -7.31
CA PRO A 316 -22.53 10.71 -7.39
C PRO A 316 -21.59 10.04 -6.37
N ASP A 317 -22.19 9.31 -5.42
CA ASP A 317 -21.47 8.43 -4.51
C ASP A 317 -20.74 7.37 -5.35
N HIS A 318 -19.43 7.55 -5.56
CA HIS A 318 -18.57 6.63 -6.30
C HIS A 318 -18.24 5.38 -5.47
N THR A 319 -19.29 4.70 -5.00
CA THR A 319 -19.18 3.48 -4.22
C THR A 319 -18.48 2.40 -5.03
N MET A 320 -17.34 1.92 -4.51
CA MET A 320 -16.55 0.86 -5.14
C MET A 320 -17.02 -0.50 -4.63
N THR A 321 -17.39 -1.42 -5.51
CA THR A 321 -17.79 -2.80 -5.13
C THR A 321 -16.71 -3.81 -5.50
N GLU A 322 -16.13 -4.48 -4.51
CA GLU A 322 -15.18 -5.58 -4.71
C GLU A 322 -15.82 -6.95 -4.47
N ARG A 323 -15.58 -7.92 -5.37
CA ARG A 323 -15.93 -9.32 -5.13
C ARG A 323 -14.76 -10.05 -4.46
N LYS A 324 -14.98 -10.56 -3.25
CA LYS A 324 -13.97 -11.25 -2.43
C LYS A 324 -14.41 -12.65 -2.03
N GLN A 325 -13.44 -13.52 -1.74
CA GLN A 325 -13.66 -14.74 -0.96
C GLN A 325 -13.49 -14.37 0.51
N ALA A 326 -14.46 -14.72 1.35
CA ALA A 326 -14.47 -14.38 2.76
C ALA A 326 -14.90 -15.58 3.61
N SER A 327 -14.40 -15.63 4.85
CA SER A 327 -14.89 -16.53 5.89
C SER A 327 -15.65 -15.72 6.92
N VAL A 328 -16.94 -16.04 7.12
CA VAL A 328 -17.82 -15.36 8.08
C VAL A 328 -18.02 -16.26 9.28
N LEU A 329 -17.76 -15.74 10.48
CA LEU A 329 -18.23 -16.27 11.75
C LEU A 329 -19.46 -15.48 12.17
N MET A 330 -20.56 -16.14 12.54
CA MET A 330 -21.66 -15.51 13.27
C MET A 330 -21.71 -16.02 14.71
N VAL A 331 -21.81 -15.09 15.65
CA VAL A 331 -21.99 -15.33 17.08
C VAL A 331 -23.42 -14.92 17.46
N ARG A 332 -24.19 -15.83 18.07
CA ARG A 332 -25.52 -15.49 18.64
C ARG A 332 -25.60 -15.89 20.11
N ALA A 333 -25.90 -14.90 20.95
CA ALA A 333 -26.23 -15.12 22.35
C ALA A 333 -27.69 -15.55 22.54
N ARG A 334 -27.94 -16.49 23.45
CA ARG A 334 -29.25 -16.89 23.95
C ARG A 334 -29.23 -16.93 25.48
N MET A 335 -29.94 -15.99 26.10
CA MET A 335 -30.19 -15.93 27.54
C MET A 335 -31.44 -16.76 27.88
N ASP A 336 -31.52 -17.31 29.09
CA ASP A 336 -32.77 -17.87 29.61
C ASP A 336 -33.64 -16.73 30.16
N THR A 337 -34.45 -16.11 29.30
CA THR A 337 -35.14 -14.83 29.57
C THR A 337 -36.36 -14.95 30.49
N SER A 338 -36.30 -15.83 31.48
CA SER A 338 -37.36 -16.12 32.43
C SER A 338 -37.45 -15.06 33.54
N GLY A 339 -37.75 -13.82 33.16
CA GLY A 339 -38.00 -12.70 34.09
C GLY A 339 -36.84 -11.72 34.32
N ASP A 340 -35.85 -11.69 33.43
CA ASP A 340 -34.71 -10.77 33.54
C ASP A 340 -35.03 -9.33 33.09
N ASP A 341 -34.36 -8.39 33.75
CA ASP A 341 -34.42 -6.95 33.52
C ASP A 341 -33.73 -6.56 32.18
N PRO A 342 -34.37 -5.75 31.30
CA PRO A 342 -33.75 -5.26 30.07
C PRO A 342 -32.35 -4.65 30.26
N GLU A 343 -32.07 -3.96 31.37
CA GLU A 343 -30.76 -3.36 31.64
C GLU A 343 -29.66 -4.43 31.83
N ARG A 344 -29.99 -5.56 32.46
CA ARG A 344 -29.06 -6.69 32.64
C ARG A 344 -28.81 -7.45 31.35
N ILE A 345 -29.81 -7.53 30.48
CA ILE A 345 -29.67 -8.13 29.16
C ILE A 345 -28.72 -7.29 28.30
N ASP A 346 -28.85 -5.96 28.33
CA ASP A 346 -27.94 -5.05 27.64
C ASP A 346 -26.50 -5.12 28.21
N GLU A 347 -26.33 -5.17 29.53
CA GLU A 347 -25.01 -5.33 30.16
C GLU A 347 -24.33 -6.65 29.76
N ALA A 348 -25.05 -7.77 29.82
CA ALA A 348 -24.53 -9.08 29.38
C ALA A 348 -24.16 -9.08 27.88
N LEU A 349 -24.97 -8.43 27.04
CA LEU A 349 -24.68 -8.26 25.63
C LEU A 349 -23.47 -7.35 25.39
N ARG A 350 -23.26 -6.27 26.19
CA ARG A 350 -22.07 -5.41 26.14
C ARG A 350 -20.79 -6.18 26.50
N VAL A 351 -20.81 -7.00 27.55
CA VAL A 351 -19.67 -7.86 27.93
C VAL A 351 -19.33 -8.84 26.81
N LEU A 352 -20.33 -9.47 26.19
CA LEU A 352 -20.11 -10.31 25.00
C LEU A 352 -19.60 -9.49 23.80
N THR A 353 -19.89 -8.18 23.69
CA THR A 353 -19.35 -7.34 22.61
C THR A 353 -17.86 -7.16 22.79
N GLY A 354 -17.42 -6.78 24.00
CA GLY A 354 -16.01 -6.62 24.33
C GLY A 354 -15.22 -7.89 24.02
N ILE A 355 -15.69 -9.05 24.49
CA ILE A 355 -15.03 -10.34 24.25
C ILE A 355 -14.97 -10.68 22.75
N VAL A 356 -16.05 -10.47 21.99
CA VAL A 356 -16.06 -10.79 20.55
C VAL A 356 -15.19 -9.82 19.76
N VAL A 357 -15.17 -8.52 20.09
CA VAL A 357 -14.32 -7.52 19.43
C VAL A 357 -12.84 -7.78 19.73
N GLU A 358 -12.48 -7.95 21.02
CA GLU A 358 -11.10 -8.18 21.45
C GLU A 358 -10.51 -9.45 20.82
N GLU A 359 -11.25 -10.57 20.83
CA GLU A 359 -10.79 -11.78 20.15
C GLU A 359 -10.86 -11.62 18.61
N ALA A 360 -11.84 -10.93 18.03
CA ALA A 360 -11.87 -10.69 16.58
C ALA A 360 -10.63 -9.92 16.10
N GLU A 361 -10.29 -8.82 16.76
CA GLU A 361 -9.08 -8.02 16.49
C GLU A 361 -7.82 -8.87 16.66
N ARG A 362 -7.72 -9.63 17.75
CA ARG A 362 -6.61 -10.57 18.01
C ARG A 362 -6.41 -11.58 16.88
N PHE A 363 -7.49 -12.11 16.30
CA PHE A 363 -7.45 -13.07 15.20
C PHE A 363 -7.37 -12.41 13.80
N GLY A 364 -7.48 -11.08 13.71
CA GLY A 364 -7.46 -10.32 12.45
C GLY A 364 -8.78 -10.36 11.66
N GLY A 365 -9.91 -10.56 12.35
CA GLY A 365 -11.26 -10.53 11.78
C GLY A 365 -11.95 -9.17 11.98
N LEU A 366 -12.73 -8.74 11.00
CA LEU A 366 -13.50 -7.49 11.05
C LEU A 366 -14.90 -7.74 11.64
N VAL A 367 -15.23 -7.13 12.77
CA VAL A 367 -16.62 -7.09 13.27
C VAL A 367 -17.39 -6.07 12.44
N HIS A 368 -18.48 -6.48 11.77
CA HIS A 368 -19.19 -5.63 10.80
C HIS A 368 -20.68 -5.50 11.15
N GLY A 369 -21.04 -4.43 11.86
CA GLY A 369 -22.41 -4.17 12.30
C GLY A 369 -22.90 -5.07 13.44
N THR A 370 -24.16 -4.92 13.83
CA THR A 370 -24.82 -5.77 14.84
C THR A 370 -26.30 -5.89 14.50
N LEU A 371 -26.82 -7.12 14.49
CA LEU A 371 -28.22 -7.42 14.17
C LEU A 371 -28.87 -8.09 15.38
N GLY A 372 -29.36 -7.26 16.30
CA GLY A 372 -29.93 -7.73 17.58
C GLY A 372 -28.88 -8.50 18.40
N SER A 373 -29.12 -9.79 18.64
CA SER A 373 -28.19 -10.68 19.35
C SER A 373 -27.17 -11.40 18.44
N VAL A 374 -27.17 -11.13 17.13
CA VAL A 374 -26.24 -11.72 16.15
C VAL A 374 -25.12 -10.73 15.80
N ARG A 375 -23.88 -11.23 15.85
CA ARG A 375 -22.66 -10.46 15.53
C ARG A 375 -21.84 -11.21 14.49
N PRO A 376 -21.73 -10.68 13.26
CA PRO A 376 -20.87 -11.25 12.24
C PRO A 376 -19.42 -10.73 12.38
N VAL A 377 -18.47 -11.65 12.26
CA VAL A 377 -17.03 -11.36 12.14
C VAL A 377 -16.58 -11.90 10.79
N ILE A 378 -15.99 -11.02 9.98
CA ILE A 378 -15.66 -11.28 8.58
C ILE A 378 -14.14 -11.32 8.42
N PHE A 379 -13.64 -12.42 7.88
CA PHE A 379 -12.25 -12.61 7.47
C PHE A 379 -12.15 -12.54 5.95
N GLY A 380 -11.02 -12.04 5.45
CA GLY A 380 -10.77 -11.85 4.02
C GLY A 380 -11.21 -10.49 3.45
N VAL A 381 -11.65 -9.57 4.32
CA VAL A 381 -12.07 -8.21 3.96
C VAL A 381 -11.51 -7.23 5.01
N PRO A 382 -10.76 -6.18 4.62
CA PRO A 382 -10.40 -5.76 3.27
C PRO A 382 -9.27 -6.58 2.60
N ARG A 383 -8.55 -7.43 3.35
CA ARG A 383 -7.42 -8.24 2.83
C ARG A 383 -7.69 -9.73 3.02
N ALA A 384 -7.54 -10.51 1.94
CA ALA A 384 -7.55 -11.97 1.93
C ALA A 384 -6.24 -12.57 2.46
N TYR A 385 -6.36 -13.63 3.26
CA TYR A 385 -5.24 -14.46 3.73
C TYR A 385 -5.54 -15.94 3.47
N GLU A 386 -4.51 -16.74 3.22
CA GLU A 386 -4.67 -18.17 2.89
C GLU A 386 -5.36 -18.96 4.03
N ASP A 387 -5.14 -18.54 5.27
CA ASP A 387 -5.64 -19.19 6.47
C ASP A 387 -6.93 -18.57 7.04
N ASP A 388 -7.59 -17.62 6.36
CA ASP A 388 -8.88 -17.02 6.78
C ASP A 388 -9.90 -18.06 7.35
N PRO A 389 -10.11 -19.24 6.73
CA PRO A 389 -11.04 -20.25 7.26
C PRO A 389 -10.54 -20.93 8.53
N ARG A 390 -9.23 -20.99 8.76
CA ARG A 390 -8.63 -21.47 10.02
C ARG A 390 -8.79 -20.43 11.12
N ARG A 391 -8.56 -19.15 10.80
CA ARG A 391 -8.69 -18.02 11.74
C ARG A 391 -10.12 -17.90 12.25
N ALA A 392 -11.11 -17.95 11.36
CA ALA A 392 -12.52 -17.93 11.74
C ALA A 392 -12.93 -19.10 12.65
N VAL A 393 -12.41 -20.32 12.40
CA VAL A 393 -12.67 -21.49 13.25
C VAL A 393 -11.97 -21.37 14.61
N ARG A 394 -10.71 -20.91 14.67
CA ARG A 394 -10.01 -20.71 15.95
C ARG A 394 -10.65 -19.59 16.78
N LEU A 395 -11.09 -18.50 16.16
CA LEU A 395 -11.83 -17.44 16.83
C LEU A 395 -13.13 -17.99 17.46
N ALA A 396 -13.90 -18.79 16.73
CA ALA A 396 -15.10 -19.43 17.27
C ALA A 396 -14.80 -20.30 18.51
N LEU A 397 -13.70 -21.05 18.49
CA LEU A 397 -13.27 -21.87 19.63
C LEU A 397 -12.81 -21.02 20.82
N ALA A 398 -12.03 -19.95 20.58
CA ALA A 398 -11.56 -19.03 21.62
C ALA A 398 -12.72 -18.30 22.30
N ILE A 399 -13.67 -17.78 21.53
CA ILE A 399 -14.92 -17.17 22.03
C ILE A 399 -15.70 -18.17 22.90
N ARG A 400 -15.85 -19.43 22.44
CA ARG A 400 -16.54 -20.48 23.19
C ARG A 400 -15.86 -20.79 24.52
N GLU A 401 -14.53 -20.89 24.53
CA GLU A 401 -13.74 -21.21 25.73
C GLU A 401 -13.79 -20.05 26.74
N ARG A 402 -13.55 -18.81 26.27
CA ARG A 402 -13.56 -17.60 27.10
C ARG A 402 -14.95 -17.33 27.70
N LEU A 403 -16.02 -17.51 26.94
CA LEU A 403 -17.39 -17.38 27.45
C LEU A 403 -17.79 -18.55 28.36
N GLY A 404 -17.33 -19.77 28.09
CA GLY A 404 -17.53 -20.92 28.98
C GLY A 404 -16.87 -20.77 30.36
N ALA A 405 -15.72 -20.06 30.42
CA ALA A 405 -15.04 -19.73 31.67
C ALA A 405 -15.67 -18.52 32.39
N ALA A 406 -16.12 -17.50 31.65
CA ALA A 406 -16.63 -16.25 32.23
C ALA A 406 -18.10 -16.30 32.66
N MET A 407 -18.94 -17.15 32.05
CA MET A 407 -20.40 -17.11 32.20
C MET A 407 -20.96 -18.49 32.57
N THR A 408 -20.93 -18.85 33.86
CA THR A 408 -21.44 -20.14 34.33
C THR A 408 -22.98 -20.23 34.24
N GLY A 409 -23.46 -20.86 33.17
CA GLY A 409 -24.79 -21.50 33.11
C GLY A 409 -26.02 -20.63 32.80
N ARG A 410 -25.90 -19.30 32.69
CA ARG A 410 -27.05 -18.40 32.42
C ARG A 410 -27.23 -17.96 30.96
N MET A 411 -26.18 -18.12 30.15
CA MET A 411 -26.19 -17.73 28.73
C MET A 411 -25.57 -18.85 27.90
N SER A 412 -26.22 -19.17 26.79
CA SER A 412 -25.76 -20.11 25.77
C SER A 412 -25.34 -19.35 24.51
N VAL A 413 -24.37 -19.88 23.76
CA VAL A 413 -23.74 -19.18 22.64
C VAL A 413 -23.66 -20.11 21.45
N GLN A 414 -24.37 -19.73 20.39
CA GLN A 414 -24.40 -20.43 19.11
C GLN A 414 -23.36 -19.80 18.18
N LEU A 415 -22.59 -20.64 17.49
CA LEU A 415 -21.46 -20.24 16.67
C LEU A 415 -21.53 -20.96 15.32
N ALA A 416 -21.43 -20.21 14.23
CA ALA A 416 -21.45 -20.77 12.87
C ALA A 416 -20.34 -20.14 12.00
N VAL A 417 -19.65 -20.95 11.17
CA VAL A 417 -18.59 -20.47 10.27
C VAL A 417 -18.79 -20.95 8.83
N ALA A 418 -19.05 -20.02 7.91
CA ALA A 418 -19.20 -20.27 6.47
C ALA A 418 -18.06 -19.62 5.65
N THR A 419 -17.74 -20.16 4.47
CA THR A 419 -16.65 -19.65 3.60
C THR A 419 -17.07 -19.62 2.14
N GLY A 420 -17.25 -18.42 1.58
CA GLY A 420 -17.88 -18.22 0.27
C GLY A 420 -17.50 -16.89 -0.37
N GLU A 421 -18.30 -16.45 -1.34
CA GLU A 421 -18.08 -15.17 -2.03
C GLU A 421 -18.99 -14.09 -1.46
N VAL A 422 -18.40 -12.91 -1.27
CA VAL A 422 -19.08 -11.68 -0.84
C VAL A 422 -18.82 -10.56 -1.84
N LEU A 423 -19.75 -9.61 -1.86
CA LEU A 423 -19.55 -8.27 -2.41
C LEU A 423 -19.33 -7.33 -1.24
N ALA A 424 -18.20 -6.62 -1.24
CA ALA A 424 -17.85 -5.62 -0.24
C ALA A 424 -17.88 -4.25 -0.92
N THR A 425 -18.72 -3.34 -0.41
CA THR A 425 -18.91 -1.99 -0.94
C THR A 425 -18.18 -0.99 -0.04
N TYR A 426 -17.43 -0.06 -0.64
CA TYR A 426 -16.65 0.99 0.02
C TYR A 426 -17.15 2.37 -0.45
N HIS A 427 -16.99 3.44 0.34
CA HIS A 427 -17.29 4.80 -0.12
C HIS A 427 -16.21 5.30 -1.08
N ASP A 428 -14.95 4.96 -0.80
CA ASP A 428 -13.79 5.24 -1.64
C ASP A 428 -12.80 4.05 -1.68
N ALA A 429 -11.92 4.02 -2.67
CA ALA A 429 -10.85 3.03 -2.77
C ALA A 429 -9.84 3.11 -1.60
N SER A 430 -9.71 4.26 -0.94
CA SER A 430 -8.84 4.43 0.23
C SER A 430 -9.39 3.84 1.54
N ASP A 431 -10.68 3.48 1.59
CA ASP A 431 -11.34 3.00 2.81
C ASP A 431 -10.75 1.69 3.34
N ARG A 432 -10.47 1.66 4.66
CA ARG A 432 -10.00 0.45 5.35
C ARG A 432 -11.12 -0.53 5.70
N GLN A 433 -12.37 -0.12 5.69
CA GLN A 433 -13.52 -0.98 6.02
C GLN A 433 -14.64 -0.81 4.99
N PRO A 434 -15.33 -1.90 4.62
CA PRO A 434 -16.52 -1.81 3.79
C PRO A 434 -17.68 -1.18 4.56
N VAL A 435 -18.46 -0.38 3.85
CA VAL A 435 -19.74 0.20 4.28
C VAL A 435 -20.81 -0.89 4.37
N GLU A 436 -20.78 -1.82 3.42
CA GLU A 436 -21.75 -2.90 3.28
C GLU A 436 -21.04 -4.18 2.81
N VAL A 437 -21.39 -5.33 3.40
CA VAL A 437 -20.99 -6.65 2.90
C VAL A 437 -22.23 -7.50 2.65
N THR A 438 -22.39 -7.98 1.42
CA THR A 438 -23.51 -8.84 1.01
C THR A 438 -23.04 -10.13 0.36
N GLY A 439 -23.84 -11.19 0.41
CA GLY A 439 -23.59 -12.43 -0.32
C GLY A 439 -24.18 -13.67 0.35
N ALA A 440 -24.47 -14.70 -0.45
CA ALA A 440 -25.14 -15.93 -0.01
C ALA A 440 -24.40 -16.73 1.09
N VAL A 441 -23.13 -16.41 1.36
CA VAL A 441 -22.38 -16.96 2.51
C VAL A 441 -22.93 -16.45 3.85
N LEU A 442 -23.53 -15.26 3.90
CA LEU A 442 -24.22 -14.75 5.08
C LEU A 442 -25.46 -15.59 5.35
N ASP A 443 -26.31 -15.80 4.34
CA ASP A 443 -27.50 -16.65 4.40
C ASP A 443 -27.14 -18.10 4.81
N GLU A 444 -26.09 -18.68 4.21
CA GLU A 444 -25.55 -20.00 4.61
C GLU A 444 -25.14 -20.01 6.09
N CYS A 445 -24.49 -18.95 6.56
CA CYS A 445 -24.06 -18.82 7.95
C CYS A 445 -25.24 -18.67 8.92
N GLU A 446 -26.31 -17.95 8.55
CA GLU A 446 -27.53 -17.85 9.35
C GLU A 446 -28.26 -19.18 9.47
N VAL A 447 -28.36 -19.95 8.37
CA VAL A 447 -28.95 -21.30 8.39
C VAL A 447 -28.14 -22.25 9.30
N LEU A 448 -26.80 -22.20 9.21
CA LEU A 448 -25.93 -22.96 10.12
C LEU A 448 -26.07 -22.52 11.58
N LEU A 449 -26.25 -21.22 11.83
CA LEU A 449 -26.44 -20.65 13.16
C LEU A 449 -27.80 -21.03 13.76
N ALA A 450 -28.87 -21.04 12.95
CA ALA A 450 -30.20 -21.50 13.33
C ALA A 450 -30.19 -22.96 13.82
N ALA A 451 -29.41 -23.83 13.16
CA ALA A 451 -29.27 -25.24 13.50
C ALA A 451 -28.23 -25.54 14.61
N ALA A 452 -27.44 -24.57 15.07
CA ALA A 452 -26.40 -24.80 16.07
C ALA A 452 -26.97 -25.10 17.47
N GLY A 453 -26.45 -26.13 18.15
CA GLY A 453 -26.79 -26.41 19.56
C GLY A 453 -26.27 -25.34 20.53
N PRO A 454 -26.73 -25.31 21.80
CA PRO A 454 -26.44 -24.24 22.78
C PRO A 454 -24.96 -23.95 23.07
N THR A 455 -24.07 -24.90 22.77
CA THR A 455 -22.61 -24.81 22.96
C THR A 455 -21.81 -25.29 21.73
N GLY A 456 -22.50 -25.49 20.61
CA GLY A 456 -21.93 -26.10 19.40
C GLY A 456 -21.39 -25.07 18.41
N VAL A 457 -20.23 -25.37 17.83
CA VAL A 457 -19.74 -24.68 16.62
C VAL A 457 -20.19 -25.50 15.40
N ARG A 458 -20.90 -24.88 14.46
CA ARG A 458 -21.20 -25.45 13.13
C ARG A 458 -20.30 -24.82 12.08
N ILE A 459 -19.89 -25.62 11.09
CA ILE A 459 -19.05 -25.15 9.99
C ILE A 459 -19.62 -25.59 8.64
N SER A 460 -19.49 -24.74 7.62
CA SER A 460 -19.86 -25.10 6.26
C SER A 460 -18.84 -26.03 5.62
N ASP A 461 -19.29 -26.76 4.60
CA ASP A 461 -18.47 -27.77 3.93
C ASP A 461 -17.32 -27.14 3.13
N ALA A 462 -17.46 -25.86 2.76
CA ALA A 462 -16.38 -25.04 2.21
C ALA A 462 -15.33 -24.69 3.28
N THR A 463 -15.76 -24.22 4.46
CA THR A 463 -14.88 -23.95 5.61
C THR A 463 -14.10 -25.21 6.01
N ARG A 464 -14.74 -26.39 6.02
CA ARG A 464 -14.09 -27.67 6.31
C ARG A 464 -12.94 -28.01 5.35
N ARG A 465 -13.18 -27.93 4.04
CA ARG A 465 -12.18 -28.23 2.99
C ARG A 465 -11.02 -27.23 2.95
N ALA A 466 -11.26 -25.98 3.37
CA ALA A 466 -10.25 -24.93 3.35
C ALA A 466 -9.43 -24.87 4.66
N SER A 467 -10.05 -25.08 5.82
CA SER A 467 -9.37 -25.04 7.12
C SER A 467 -8.43 -26.22 7.36
N GLY A 468 -8.69 -27.40 6.78
CA GLY A 468 -7.75 -28.53 6.83
C GLY A 468 -7.49 -29.11 8.24
N TYR A 469 -8.37 -28.85 9.20
CA TYR A 469 -8.40 -29.57 10.47
C TYR A 469 -8.98 -30.98 10.28
N LEU A 470 -8.54 -31.91 11.13
CA LEU A 470 -9.24 -33.17 11.34
C LEU A 470 -10.35 -32.92 12.37
N PHE A 471 -11.58 -33.24 12.00
CA PHE A 471 -12.77 -33.01 12.80
C PHE A 471 -13.34 -34.37 13.20
N ASP A 472 -13.35 -34.68 14.50
CA ASP A 472 -13.78 -36.00 14.97
C ASP A 472 -15.32 -36.12 14.97
N ARG A 473 -15.79 -37.35 14.72
CA ARG A 473 -17.18 -37.83 14.65
C ARG A 473 -18.24 -36.75 14.44
N ALA A 474 -18.51 -36.48 13.16
CA ALA A 474 -19.82 -35.98 12.78
C ALA A 474 -20.88 -37.03 13.16
N ALA A 475 -21.71 -36.74 14.16
CA ALA A 475 -23.06 -37.28 14.17
C ALA A 475 -23.79 -36.72 12.93
N PRO A 476 -24.31 -37.55 12.02
CA PRO A 476 -25.12 -37.06 10.92
C PRO A 476 -26.48 -36.61 11.48
N ASP A 477 -26.73 -35.30 11.49
CA ASP A 477 -28.10 -34.80 11.67
C ASP A 477 -28.88 -34.93 10.37
N ASP A 478 -30.11 -35.46 10.47
CA ASP A 478 -31.04 -35.75 9.37
C ASP A 478 -31.54 -34.51 8.58
N THR A 479 -31.07 -33.31 8.92
CA THR A 479 -31.63 -32.03 8.45
C THR A 479 -30.91 -31.40 7.26
N GLY A 480 -29.76 -31.94 6.83
CA GLY A 480 -28.97 -31.41 5.70
C GLY A 480 -28.31 -30.03 5.92
N ALA A 481 -28.63 -29.33 7.02
CA ALA A 481 -28.16 -27.99 7.36
C ALA A 481 -26.77 -27.99 8.04
N GLY A 482 -25.77 -28.51 7.30
CA GLY A 482 -24.37 -28.58 7.74
C GLY A 482 -24.10 -29.60 8.86
N ARG A 483 -22.87 -29.59 9.39
CA ARG A 483 -22.43 -30.54 10.42
C ARG A 483 -22.06 -29.81 11.72
N GLN A 484 -22.51 -30.36 12.84
CA GLN A 484 -22.03 -29.99 14.17
C GLN A 484 -20.68 -30.67 14.42
N VAL A 485 -19.73 -29.93 15.00
CA VAL A 485 -18.34 -30.38 15.09
C VAL A 485 -17.74 -30.16 16.48
N SER A 486 -17.23 -31.25 17.04
CA SER A 486 -16.27 -31.22 18.14
C SER A 486 -14.86 -31.18 17.53
N VAL A 487 -14.21 -30.01 17.57
CA VAL A 487 -12.87 -29.85 16.99
C VAL A 487 -11.85 -30.56 17.88
N VAL A 488 -11.11 -31.52 17.32
CA VAL A 488 -9.94 -32.12 17.93
C VAL A 488 -8.70 -31.33 17.49
N LEU A 489 -7.69 -31.28 18.37
CA LEU A 489 -6.48 -30.46 18.24
C LEU A 489 -5.81 -30.56 16.85
N PRO A 490 -5.14 -29.48 16.40
CA PRO A 490 -4.41 -29.51 15.13
C PRO A 490 -3.38 -30.64 15.15
N SER A 491 -3.35 -31.45 14.08
CA SER A 491 -2.23 -32.38 13.91
C SER A 491 -0.97 -31.57 13.56
N PRO A 492 0.11 -31.63 14.34
CA PRO A 492 1.36 -30.93 14.03
C PRO A 492 2.13 -31.63 12.89
N ALA A 493 1.69 -32.79 12.44
CA ALA A 493 2.26 -33.46 11.28
C ALA A 493 1.88 -32.71 10.00
N LEU A 494 2.88 -32.19 9.28
CA LEU A 494 2.75 -32.06 7.84
C LEU A 494 2.26 -33.41 7.31
N PRO A 495 1.22 -33.48 6.46
CA PRO A 495 0.86 -34.73 5.82
C PRO A 495 2.11 -35.28 5.11
N PRO A 496 2.41 -36.58 5.23
CA PRO A 496 3.58 -37.17 4.59
C PRO A 496 3.44 -37.03 3.08
N THR A 497 4.08 -36.00 2.53
CA THR A 497 4.01 -35.66 1.11
C THR A 497 4.94 -36.62 0.36
N THR A 498 4.33 -37.64 -0.24
CA THR A 498 4.99 -38.77 -0.92
C THR A 498 5.53 -38.43 -2.31
N THR A 499 5.24 -37.25 -2.83
CA THR A 499 5.82 -36.69 -4.05
C THR A 499 7.33 -36.49 -3.90
N ARG A 500 8.09 -36.56 -4.99
CA ARG A 500 9.54 -36.28 -5.01
C ARG A 500 9.79 -34.77 -4.93
N LEU A 501 10.89 -34.32 -4.34
CA LEU A 501 11.40 -32.96 -4.57
C LEU A 501 11.90 -32.86 -6.02
N VAL A 502 11.53 -31.79 -6.72
CA VAL A 502 11.90 -31.56 -8.13
C VAL A 502 12.39 -30.12 -8.27
N GLY A 503 13.61 -29.94 -8.79
CA GLY A 503 14.13 -28.64 -9.18
C GLY A 503 14.53 -27.71 -8.04
N ARG A 504 14.84 -28.27 -6.86
CA ARG A 504 15.25 -27.56 -5.63
C ARG A 504 16.46 -28.18 -4.95
N GLU A 505 17.20 -29.01 -5.70
CA GLU A 505 18.37 -29.73 -5.23
C GLU A 505 19.48 -28.75 -4.82
N ARG A 506 19.68 -27.68 -5.58
CA ARG A 506 20.69 -26.65 -5.30
C ARG A 506 20.43 -25.93 -3.97
N GLU A 507 19.19 -25.52 -3.70
CA GLU A 507 18.84 -24.83 -2.47
C GLU A 507 18.92 -25.77 -1.25
N LEU A 508 18.59 -27.05 -1.43
CA LEU A 508 18.76 -28.09 -0.40
C LEU A 508 20.23 -28.37 -0.11
N ASP A 509 21.08 -28.41 -1.14
CA ASP A 509 22.52 -28.57 -1.03
C ASP A 509 23.16 -27.38 -0.30
N VAL A 510 22.72 -26.15 -0.55
CA VAL A 510 23.22 -24.96 0.19
C VAL A 510 22.83 -25.03 1.68
N LEU A 511 21.58 -25.36 2.03
CA LEU A 511 21.19 -25.53 3.45
C LEU A 511 22.00 -26.66 4.12
N THR A 512 22.24 -27.76 3.40
CA THR A 512 23.08 -28.88 3.83
C THR A 512 24.55 -28.50 4.01
N GLY A 513 25.08 -27.64 3.14
CA GLY A 513 26.42 -27.07 3.22
C GLY A 513 26.57 -26.13 4.40
N LEU A 514 25.61 -25.21 4.62
CA LEU A 514 25.60 -24.29 5.75
C LEU A 514 25.57 -25.05 7.09
N LEU A 515 24.76 -26.09 7.23
CA LEU A 515 24.78 -26.95 8.42
C LEU A 515 26.17 -27.60 8.62
N SER A 516 26.80 -28.08 7.55
CA SER A 516 28.13 -28.70 7.62
C SER A 516 29.23 -27.71 8.00
N ASP A 517 29.07 -26.44 7.61
CA ASP A 517 29.95 -25.33 7.99
C ASP A 517 29.75 -24.92 9.47
N VAL A 518 28.49 -24.83 9.94
CA VAL A 518 28.15 -24.61 11.37
C VAL A 518 28.76 -25.70 12.25
N LEU A 519 28.58 -26.98 11.88
CA LEU A 519 29.12 -28.14 12.60
C LEU A 519 30.65 -28.23 12.65
N ARG A 520 31.36 -27.48 11.80
CA ARG A 520 32.82 -27.44 11.69
C ARG A 520 33.43 -26.18 12.33
N ARG A 521 32.70 -25.06 12.34
CA ARG A 521 33.17 -23.77 12.90
C ARG A 521 32.66 -23.51 14.32
N ASP A 522 31.65 -24.27 14.78
CA ASP A 522 30.88 -24.03 16.00
C ASP A 522 30.46 -22.55 16.11
N ARG A 523 29.80 -22.03 15.07
CA ARG A 523 29.28 -20.66 15.04
C ARG A 523 27.81 -20.65 14.62
N PRO A 524 26.99 -19.74 15.18
CA PRO A 524 25.63 -19.55 14.71
C PRO A 524 25.64 -19.07 13.26
N HIS A 525 24.70 -19.55 12.43
CA HIS A 525 24.50 -19.04 11.07
C HIS A 525 23.01 -18.85 10.77
N LEU A 526 22.63 -17.73 10.16
CA LEU A 526 21.25 -17.42 9.76
C LEU A 526 21.03 -17.70 8.26
N ALA A 527 20.22 -18.70 7.93
CA ALA A 527 19.77 -19.01 6.58
C ALA A 527 18.33 -18.52 6.36
N THR A 528 18.13 -17.52 5.52
CA THR A 528 16.81 -16.97 5.17
C THR A 528 16.33 -17.55 3.85
N VAL A 529 15.23 -18.30 3.85
CA VAL A 529 14.55 -18.80 2.64
C VAL A 529 13.38 -17.88 2.30
N LEU A 530 13.59 -17.01 1.31
CA LEU A 530 12.57 -16.11 0.76
C LEU A 530 11.92 -16.73 -0.47
N GLY A 531 10.65 -16.39 -0.69
CA GLY A 531 9.96 -16.64 -1.95
C GLY A 531 8.45 -16.52 -1.80
N ASP A 532 7.73 -16.56 -2.91
CA ASP A 532 6.29 -16.31 -2.94
C ASP A 532 5.44 -17.38 -2.23
N PRO A 533 4.16 -17.11 -1.95
CA PRO A 533 3.21 -18.13 -1.49
C PRO A 533 3.16 -19.32 -2.46
N GLY A 534 3.13 -20.55 -1.92
CA GLY A 534 3.05 -21.77 -2.75
C GLY A 534 4.31 -22.16 -3.55
N ILE A 535 5.39 -21.36 -3.51
CA ILE A 535 6.63 -21.56 -4.29
C ILE A 535 7.46 -22.81 -3.90
N GLY A 536 7.13 -23.45 -2.77
CA GLY A 536 7.80 -24.65 -2.26
C GLY A 536 8.60 -24.50 -0.97
N LYS A 537 8.62 -23.33 -0.30
CA LYS A 537 9.39 -23.09 0.95
C LYS A 537 9.26 -24.22 1.99
N THR A 538 8.02 -24.52 2.40
CA THR A 538 7.70 -25.58 3.37
C THR A 538 8.11 -26.98 2.89
N ARG A 539 8.15 -27.23 1.57
CA ARG A 539 8.58 -28.51 1.01
C ARG A 539 10.11 -28.64 1.03
N LEU A 540 10.85 -27.59 0.67
CA LEU A 540 12.30 -27.53 0.79
C LEU A 540 12.75 -27.76 2.23
N VAL A 541 12.10 -27.08 3.18
CA VAL A 541 12.31 -27.26 4.61
C VAL A 541 12.03 -28.70 5.05
N ALA A 542 10.88 -29.28 4.68
CA ALA A 542 10.56 -30.66 5.06
C ALA A 542 11.57 -31.70 4.53
N GLU A 543 12.18 -31.47 3.36
CA GLU A 543 13.27 -32.31 2.84
C GLU A 543 14.59 -32.08 3.58
N PHE A 544 14.89 -30.82 3.93
CA PHE A 544 16.04 -30.50 4.78
C PHE A 544 15.93 -31.20 6.14
N SER A 545 14.77 -31.13 6.82
CA SER A 545 14.47 -31.85 8.05
C SER A 545 14.65 -33.37 7.93
N ARG A 546 14.21 -33.98 6.81
CA ARG A 546 14.46 -35.41 6.55
C ARG A 546 15.95 -35.71 6.40
N SER A 547 16.72 -34.82 5.75
CA SER A 547 18.18 -34.97 5.61
C SER A 547 18.92 -34.97 6.96
N LEU A 548 18.34 -34.38 8.03
CA LEU A 548 18.95 -34.39 9.36
C LEU A 548 18.94 -35.80 9.98
N ARG A 549 17.89 -36.59 9.72
CA ARG A 549 17.62 -37.88 10.39
C ARG A 549 18.55 -39.04 10.00
N GLY A 550 19.41 -38.84 9.00
CA GLY A 550 20.37 -39.83 8.50
C GLY A 550 21.85 -39.48 8.70
N ARG A 551 22.18 -38.42 9.45
CA ARG A 551 23.56 -37.95 9.63
C ARG A 551 24.29 -38.67 10.77
N SER A 552 25.62 -38.81 10.64
CA SER A 552 26.49 -39.49 11.62
C SER A 552 26.64 -38.75 12.96
N ARG A 553 26.53 -37.41 12.97
CA ARG A 553 26.42 -36.58 14.19
C ARG A 553 24.95 -36.25 14.36
N ALA A 554 24.36 -36.63 15.49
CA ALA A 554 22.94 -36.39 15.78
C ALA A 554 22.69 -34.87 15.89
N VAL A 555 21.82 -34.34 15.03
CA VAL A 555 21.41 -32.93 15.03
C VAL A 555 20.00 -32.83 15.59
N ARG A 556 19.78 -31.89 16.51
CA ARG A 556 18.49 -31.55 17.10
C ARG A 556 17.73 -30.61 16.18
N GLU A 557 16.43 -30.84 16.00
CA GLU A 557 15.55 -29.99 15.19
C GLU A 557 14.49 -29.38 16.11
N LEU A 558 14.43 -28.05 16.17
CA LEU A 558 13.40 -27.30 16.88
C LEU A 558 12.63 -26.46 15.85
N ALA A 559 11.41 -26.87 15.55
CA ALA A 559 10.58 -26.28 14.51
C ALA A 559 9.41 -25.49 15.11
N VAL A 560 9.33 -24.20 14.80
CA VAL A 560 8.27 -23.29 15.22
C VAL A 560 7.71 -22.58 13.99
N ARG A 561 6.38 -22.59 13.83
CA ARG A 561 5.71 -21.74 12.84
C ARG A 561 5.14 -20.51 13.52
N ILE A 562 5.51 -19.33 13.04
CA ILE A 562 5.01 -18.07 13.57
C ILE A 562 3.55 -17.89 13.10
N PRO A 563 2.58 -17.70 14.02
CA PRO A 563 1.19 -17.51 13.65
C PRO A 563 0.97 -16.13 13.01
N GLY A 564 0.08 -16.05 12.02
CA GLY A 564 -0.23 -14.80 11.31
C GLY A 564 -1.12 -13.80 12.05
N PHE A 565 -1.36 -14.02 13.34
CA PHE A 565 -2.32 -13.31 14.18
C PHE A 565 -2.10 -13.71 15.65
N GLY A 566 -2.62 -12.90 16.58
CA GLY A 566 -2.60 -13.21 18.01
C GLY A 566 -1.34 -12.78 18.74
N GLY A 567 -0.72 -11.66 18.33
CA GLY A 567 0.47 -11.04 18.93
C GLY A 567 0.27 -10.45 20.33
N GLY A 568 -0.40 -11.18 21.23
CA GLY A 568 -0.27 -11.00 22.67
C GLY A 568 0.72 -12.02 23.25
N PRO A 569 1.22 -11.81 24.48
CA PRO A 569 2.30 -12.59 25.11
C PRO A 569 2.17 -14.12 24.97
N ALA A 570 0.93 -14.63 25.09
CA ALA A 570 0.53 -16.04 25.03
C ALA A 570 1.20 -16.95 23.98
N PHE A 571 1.67 -16.40 22.85
CA PHE A 571 2.39 -17.14 21.80
C PHE A 571 3.72 -16.48 21.39
N SER A 572 4.55 -16.08 22.36
CA SER A 572 5.97 -15.82 22.10
C SER A 572 6.64 -17.01 21.37
N PRO A 573 7.29 -16.81 20.21
CA PRO A 573 7.96 -17.90 19.52
C PRO A 573 9.13 -18.52 20.31
N LEU A 574 9.75 -17.78 21.24
CA LEU A 574 10.64 -18.39 22.24
C LEU A 574 9.91 -19.41 23.11
N ALA A 575 8.73 -19.07 23.63
CA ALA A 575 7.95 -20.01 24.43
C ALA A 575 7.56 -21.25 23.61
N ALA A 576 7.32 -21.12 22.30
CA ALA A 576 7.14 -22.26 21.40
C ALA A 576 8.41 -23.11 21.22
N VAL A 577 9.61 -22.50 21.10
CA VAL A 577 10.90 -23.23 21.10
C VAL A 577 11.10 -24.01 22.40
N VAL A 578 10.86 -23.36 23.54
CA VAL A 578 10.99 -23.98 24.87
C VAL A 578 9.97 -25.11 25.06
N ARG A 579 8.70 -24.92 24.68
CA ARG A 579 7.67 -25.98 24.71
C ARG A 579 8.06 -27.17 23.82
N SER A 580 8.59 -26.90 22.62
CA SER A 580 9.06 -27.92 21.68
C SER A 580 10.19 -28.76 22.27
N TYR A 581 11.21 -28.13 22.87
CA TYR A 581 12.30 -28.82 23.55
C TYR A 581 11.85 -29.62 24.80
N ALA A 582 11.02 -29.01 25.64
CA ALA A 582 10.52 -29.62 26.88
C ALA A 582 9.43 -30.69 26.65
N GLY A 583 8.98 -30.89 25.40
CA GLY A 583 7.91 -31.84 25.06
C GLY A 583 6.56 -31.46 25.68
N ILE A 584 6.29 -30.17 25.86
CA ILE A 584 5.04 -29.63 26.39
C ILE A 584 4.05 -29.52 25.23
N ALA A 585 2.87 -30.14 25.35
CA ALA A 585 1.83 -30.10 24.33
C ALA A 585 0.77 -29.02 24.64
N ASP A 586 0.18 -28.45 23.59
CA ASP A 586 -0.86 -27.43 23.70
C ASP A 586 -2.08 -27.97 24.49
N GLY A 587 -2.44 -27.27 25.56
CA GLY A 587 -3.56 -27.65 26.44
C GLY A 587 -3.21 -28.69 27.51
N GLU A 588 -1.94 -29.05 27.72
CA GLU A 588 -1.56 -29.84 28.90
C GLU A 588 -1.87 -29.11 30.22
N PRO A 589 -2.21 -29.84 31.31
CA PRO A 589 -2.42 -29.23 32.61
C PRO A 589 -1.20 -28.45 33.10
N GLU A 590 -1.42 -27.27 33.64
CA GLU A 590 -0.38 -26.32 34.10
C GLU A 590 0.69 -26.99 34.97
N ALA A 591 0.29 -27.84 35.92
CA ALA A 591 1.19 -28.56 36.80
C ALA A 591 2.11 -29.56 36.07
N LEU A 592 1.67 -30.13 34.94
CA LEU A 592 2.49 -31.02 34.12
C LEU A 592 3.46 -30.21 33.25
N ALA A 593 2.99 -29.12 32.63
CA ALA A 593 3.82 -28.21 31.86
C ALA A 593 4.94 -27.59 32.71
N ARG A 594 4.64 -27.13 33.94
CA ARG A 594 5.63 -26.61 34.89
C ARG A 594 6.71 -27.65 35.21
N ARG A 595 6.32 -28.89 35.51
CA ARG A 595 7.28 -29.98 35.83
C ARG A 595 8.20 -30.30 34.65
N LYS A 596 7.67 -30.39 33.43
CA LYS A 596 8.48 -30.61 32.22
C LYS A 596 9.47 -29.47 31.97
N LEU A 597 9.04 -28.21 32.16
CA LEU A 597 9.92 -27.05 32.02
C LEU A 597 11.06 -27.07 33.06
N THR A 598 10.74 -27.31 34.34
CA THR A 598 11.74 -27.44 35.41
C THR A 598 12.75 -28.55 35.12
N GLU A 599 12.30 -29.73 34.68
CA GLU A 599 13.20 -30.81 34.28
C GLU A 599 14.08 -30.42 33.08
N ALA A 600 13.52 -29.73 32.08
CA ALA A 600 14.25 -29.29 30.89
C ALA A 600 15.34 -28.26 31.22
N VAL A 601 15.07 -27.27 32.08
CA VAL A 601 16.07 -26.26 32.49
C VAL A 601 17.15 -26.87 33.37
N HIS A 602 16.79 -27.70 34.36
CA HIS A 602 17.79 -28.37 35.20
C HIS A 602 18.68 -29.36 34.44
N ARG A 603 18.20 -29.94 33.32
CA ARG A 603 19.02 -30.78 32.44
C ARG A 603 20.10 -29.97 31.71
N LEU A 604 19.81 -28.71 31.37
CA LEU A 604 20.70 -27.83 30.62
C LEU A 604 21.74 -27.16 31.52
N VAL A 605 21.31 -26.56 32.64
CA VAL A 605 22.15 -25.67 33.47
C VAL A 605 22.45 -26.25 34.86
N GLY A 606 21.82 -27.37 35.23
CA GLY A 606 21.89 -27.94 36.58
C GLY A 606 20.90 -27.31 37.56
N ALA A 607 21.11 -27.54 38.85
CA ALA A 607 20.35 -26.88 39.93
C ALA A 607 21.23 -25.82 40.59
N GLY A 608 20.72 -24.58 40.65
CA GLY A 608 21.43 -23.40 41.16
C GLY A 608 20.81 -22.10 40.64
N ASP A 609 21.39 -20.97 41.03
CA ASP A 609 20.83 -19.62 40.84
C ASP A 609 20.46 -19.30 39.36
N ASP A 610 21.28 -19.73 38.39
CA ASP A 610 21.01 -19.55 36.96
C ASP A 610 19.73 -20.27 36.50
N ALA A 611 19.49 -21.48 37.02
CA ALA A 611 18.30 -22.26 36.69
C ALA A 611 17.05 -21.66 37.33
N ASP A 612 17.15 -21.14 38.56
CA ASP A 612 16.05 -20.47 39.24
C ASP A 612 15.70 -19.13 38.57
N TRP A 613 16.69 -18.36 38.11
CA TRP A 613 16.48 -17.15 37.29
C TRP A 613 15.78 -17.49 35.97
N MET A 614 16.28 -18.47 35.22
CA MET A 614 15.65 -18.91 33.97
C MET A 614 14.22 -19.42 34.18
N LEU A 615 13.97 -20.17 35.25
CA LEU A 615 12.64 -20.68 35.57
C LEU A 615 11.68 -19.57 36.01
N GLY A 616 12.16 -18.58 36.77
CA GLY A 616 11.36 -17.41 37.15
C GLY A 616 10.86 -16.62 35.94
N ARG A 617 11.71 -16.44 34.92
CA ARG A 617 11.36 -15.69 33.70
C ARG A 617 10.64 -16.52 32.62
N LEU A 618 10.91 -17.82 32.49
CA LEU A 618 10.26 -18.66 31.47
C LEU A 618 8.89 -19.19 31.89
N GLN A 619 8.62 -19.37 33.20
CA GLN A 619 7.33 -19.94 33.65
C GLN A 619 6.13 -19.04 33.33
N SER A 620 6.29 -17.71 33.39
CA SER A 620 5.22 -16.74 33.12
C SER A 620 4.67 -16.82 31.70
N GLU A 621 5.45 -17.26 30.72
CA GLU A 621 5.01 -17.35 29.31
C GLU A 621 4.85 -18.79 28.80
N VAL A 622 5.67 -19.72 29.29
CA VAL A 622 5.64 -21.13 28.83
C VAL A 622 4.51 -21.92 29.48
N VAL A 623 4.21 -21.67 30.76
CA VAL A 623 3.31 -22.50 31.57
C VAL A 623 1.91 -21.92 31.66
N VAL A 624 1.78 -20.61 31.85
CA VAL A 624 0.49 -19.89 31.89
C VAL A 624 0.54 -18.74 30.89
N PRO A 625 0.13 -18.90 29.62
CA PRO A 625 0.07 -17.76 28.70
C PRO A 625 -0.77 -16.65 29.33
N ALA A 626 -0.18 -15.46 29.52
CA ALA A 626 -0.74 -14.41 30.37
C ALA A 626 -2.21 -14.11 30.03
N ARG A 627 -3.12 -14.48 30.94
CA ARG A 627 -4.57 -14.39 30.74
C ARG A 627 -5.09 -12.98 31.02
N GLY A 628 -4.76 -12.04 30.12
CA GLY A 628 -5.53 -10.81 29.92
C GLY A 628 -5.85 -9.98 31.18
N THR A 629 -4.96 -9.95 32.17
CA THR A 629 -5.01 -8.96 33.24
C THR A 629 -4.34 -7.69 32.76
N ALA A 630 -5.09 -6.58 32.75
CA ALA A 630 -4.65 -5.29 32.26
C ALA A 630 -3.53 -4.68 33.13
N ALA A 631 -2.30 -5.07 32.83
CA ALA A 631 -1.11 -4.25 32.95
C ALA A 631 -0.43 -4.33 31.58
N LEU A 632 -0.03 -3.18 31.02
CA LEU A 632 1.00 -3.19 29.99
C LEU A 632 2.24 -3.81 30.65
N PRO A 633 2.90 -4.83 30.06
CA PRO A 633 4.19 -5.27 30.58
C PRO A 633 5.14 -4.07 30.51
N ASP A 634 5.86 -3.80 31.60
CA ASP A 634 6.92 -2.80 31.59
C ASP A 634 7.97 -3.18 30.53
N GLU A 635 8.59 -2.21 29.86
CA GLU A 635 9.53 -2.49 28.76
C GLU A 635 10.69 -3.42 29.19
N ASP A 636 11.08 -3.35 30.47
CA ASP A 636 12.09 -4.21 31.10
C ASP A 636 11.71 -5.72 31.12
N ASP A 637 10.43 -6.08 31.32
CA ASP A 637 10.00 -7.49 31.44
C ASP A 637 10.18 -8.26 30.12
N GLY A 638 10.07 -7.56 28.98
CA GLY A 638 10.27 -8.14 27.65
C GLY A 638 11.74 -8.46 27.33
N GLU A 639 12.67 -7.61 27.76
CA GLU A 639 14.11 -7.83 27.56
C GLU A 639 14.65 -8.96 28.47
N ASP A 640 14.11 -9.07 29.69
CA ASP A 640 14.45 -10.15 30.63
C ASP A 640 13.97 -11.53 30.14
N LEU A 641 12.75 -11.62 29.59
CA LEU A 641 12.25 -12.85 28.95
C LEU A 641 13.11 -13.26 27.75
N TRP A 642 13.46 -12.31 26.88
CA TRP A 642 14.33 -12.59 25.73
C TRP A 642 15.72 -13.02 26.17
N SER A 643 16.27 -12.42 27.23
CA SER A 643 17.56 -12.80 27.80
C SER A 643 17.55 -14.25 28.32
N ALA A 644 16.51 -14.67 29.04
CA ALA A 644 16.34 -16.05 29.48
C ALA A 644 16.17 -17.03 28.31
N GLY A 645 15.37 -16.66 27.29
CA GLY A 645 15.17 -17.49 26.09
C GLY A 645 16.42 -17.60 25.21
N ARG A 646 17.21 -16.53 25.07
CA ARG A 646 18.52 -16.55 24.40
C ARG A 646 19.49 -17.48 25.12
N ARG A 647 19.57 -17.40 26.45
CA ARG A 647 20.42 -18.29 27.24
C ARG A 647 19.98 -19.75 27.12
N PHE A 648 18.67 -20.01 27.13
CA PHE A 648 18.13 -21.35 26.86
C PHE A 648 18.56 -21.89 25.48
N ILE A 649 18.47 -21.09 24.42
CA ILE A 649 18.90 -21.49 23.06
C ILE A 649 20.41 -21.75 23.01
N GLU A 650 21.22 -20.94 23.70
CA GLU A 650 22.67 -21.11 23.82
C GLU A 650 23.03 -22.48 24.42
N GLU A 651 22.45 -22.82 25.57
CA GLU A 651 22.72 -24.09 26.28
C GLU A 651 22.20 -25.30 25.50
N VAL A 652 21.01 -25.19 24.87
CA VAL A 652 20.45 -26.24 23.99
C VAL A 652 21.36 -26.52 22.79
N ALA A 653 22.01 -25.50 22.23
CA ALA A 653 22.94 -25.64 21.12
C ALA A 653 24.35 -26.09 21.56
N ALA A 654 24.76 -25.78 22.79
CA ALA A 654 26.01 -26.23 23.40
C ALA A 654 25.97 -27.73 23.75
N GLU A 655 24.85 -28.23 24.30
CA GLU A 655 24.64 -29.66 24.58
C GLU A 655 24.64 -30.49 23.28
N GLN A 656 23.93 -30.04 22.25
CA GLN A 656 23.79 -30.74 20.99
C GLN A 656 23.63 -29.76 19.81
N PRO A 657 24.31 -29.98 18.66
CA PRO A 657 24.09 -29.16 17.47
C PRO A 657 22.63 -29.08 17.09
N THR A 658 22.15 -27.85 16.93
CA THR A 658 20.73 -27.55 16.84
C THR A 658 20.41 -26.78 15.56
N VAL A 659 19.36 -27.22 14.88
CA VAL A 659 18.69 -26.47 13.81
C VAL A 659 17.44 -25.84 14.43
N LEU A 660 17.43 -24.51 14.48
CA LEU A 660 16.26 -23.72 14.86
C LEU A 660 15.53 -23.29 13.58
N LEU A 661 14.39 -23.90 13.31
CA LEU A 661 13.55 -23.62 12.15
C LEU A 661 12.40 -22.70 12.56
N LEU A 662 12.38 -21.48 12.01
CA LEU A 662 11.30 -20.51 12.19
C LEU A 662 10.54 -20.34 10.87
N GLU A 663 9.33 -20.88 10.78
CA GLU A 663 8.50 -20.74 9.58
C GLU A 663 7.66 -19.45 9.59
N ASP A 664 7.53 -18.84 8.41
CA ASP A 664 6.67 -17.68 8.13
C ASP A 664 7.01 -16.40 8.92
N VAL A 665 8.30 -16.15 9.16
CA VAL A 665 8.86 -15.02 9.96
C VAL A 665 8.43 -13.61 9.51
N HIS A 666 8.01 -13.42 8.26
CA HIS A 666 7.34 -12.20 7.80
C HIS A 666 6.10 -11.77 8.61
N LEU A 667 5.49 -12.70 9.36
CA LEU A 667 4.32 -12.47 10.22
C LEU A 667 4.67 -12.03 11.65
N ALA A 668 5.95 -12.07 12.04
CA ALA A 668 6.42 -11.61 13.35
C ALA A 668 6.17 -10.11 13.56
N ASP A 669 6.25 -9.65 14.81
CA ASP A 669 6.37 -8.24 15.15
C ASP A 669 7.77 -7.68 14.80
N ARG A 670 8.10 -6.45 15.22
CA ARG A 670 9.45 -5.90 15.01
C ARG A 670 10.46 -6.47 16.01
N ALA A 671 10.11 -6.54 17.30
CA ALA A 671 10.99 -6.98 18.37
C ALA A 671 11.58 -8.37 18.11
N LEU A 672 10.76 -9.35 17.72
CA LEU A 672 11.23 -10.70 17.41
C LEU A 672 12.15 -10.74 16.18
N LEU A 673 11.96 -9.86 15.20
CA LEU A 673 12.88 -9.78 14.07
C LEU A 673 14.27 -9.28 14.50
N ASP A 674 14.34 -8.23 15.31
CA ASP A 674 15.62 -7.74 15.87
C ASP A 674 16.31 -8.83 16.69
N GLN A 675 15.54 -9.48 17.56
CA GLN A 675 15.96 -10.58 18.42
C GLN A 675 16.52 -11.78 17.62
N VAL A 676 15.85 -12.22 16.55
CA VAL A 676 16.34 -13.30 15.67
C VAL A 676 17.62 -12.89 14.90
N GLU A 677 17.71 -11.63 14.48
CA GLU A 677 18.92 -11.09 13.85
C GLU A 677 20.10 -11.03 14.84
N ASP A 678 19.85 -10.71 16.10
CA ASP A 678 20.84 -10.60 17.18
C ASP A 678 21.41 -11.95 17.64
N LEU A 679 20.69 -13.06 17.47
CA LEU A 679 21.19 -14.40 17.80
C LEU A 679 22.52 -14.73 17.09
N THR A 680 22.74 -14.22 15.88
CA THR A 680 24.00 -14.47 15.13
C THR A 680 25.20 -13.66 15.63
N GLU A 681 24.97 -12.55 16.32
CA GLU A 681 26.04 -11.66 16.79
C GLU A 681 26.34 -11.84 18.28
N ARG A 682 25.31 -12.14 19.08
CA ARG A 682 25.43 -12.29 20.54
C ARG A 682 25.77 -13.70 21.00
N LEU A 683 25.56 -14.74 20.19
CA LEU A 683 25.93 -16.12 20.52
C LEU A 683 27.33 -16.44 19.99
N ILE A 684 28.19 -16.99 20.85
CA ILE A 684 29.60 -17.24 20.53
C ILE A 684 29.94 -18.71 20.82
N ARG A 685 30.56 -19.40 19.87
CA ARG A 685 31.02 -20.81 19.99
C ARG A 685 29.93 -21.87 20.16
N VAL A 686 28.76 -21.70 19.53
CA VAL A 686 27.69 -22.72 19.50
C VAL A 686 27.35 -23.19 18.08
N PRO A 687 27.19 -24.51 17.84
CA PRO A 687 26.77 -25.07 16.55
C PRO A 687 25.25 -24.95 16.32
N LEU A 688 24.79 -23.72 16.05
CA LEU A 688 23.39 -23.37 15.81
C LEU A 688 23.15 -22.96 14.35
N LEU A 689 22.29 -23.66 13.62
CA LEU A 689 21.79 -23.19 12.32
C LEU A 689 20.37 -22.65 12.49
N ILE A 690 20.18 -21.36 12.24
CA ILE A 690 18.86 -20.71 12.27
C ILE A 690 18.33 -20.68 10.84
N VAL A 691 17.31 -21.47 10.53
CA VAL A 691 16.64 -21.47 9.22
C VAL A 691 15.33 -20.71 9.37
N VAL A 692 15.19 -19.56 8.71
CA VAL A 692 13.94 -18.81 8.67
C VAL A 692 13.27 -18.95 7.30
N THR A 693 11.95 -19.10 7.25
CA THR A 693 11.20 -18.95 5.99
C THR A 693 10.37 -17.67 6.03
N ALA A 694 10.32 -16.96 4.92
CA ALA A 694 9.54 -15.73 4.80
C ALA A 694 9.11 -15.47 3.35
N ARG A 695 8.21 -14.50 3.17
CA ARG A 695 7.81 -13.98 1.87
C ARG A 695 8.57 -12.67 1.55
N PRO A 696 8.60 -12.20 0.29
CA PRO A 696 9.33 -10.98 -0.10
C PRO A 696 8.96 -9.72 0.70
N GLU A 697 7.75 -9.67 1.26
CA GLU A 697 7.24 -8.64 2.17
C GLU A 697 8.16 -8.42 3.39
N LEU A 698 8.90 -9.43 3.85
CA LEU A 698 9.91 -9.26 4.90
C LEU A 698 11.02 -8.29 4.47
N ARG A 699 11.49 -8.36 3.22
CA ARG A 699 12.47 -7.41 2.67
C ARG A 699 11.88 -6.03 2.40
N GLN A 700 10.58 -5.94 2.11
CA GLN A 700 9.90 -4.65 1.97
C GLN A 700 9.79 -3.95 3.34
N ARG A 701 9.41 -4.69 4.39
CA ARG A 701 9.31 -4.21 5.77
C ARG A 701 10.66 -4.02 6.47
N ARG A 702 11.69 -4.78 6.05
CA ARG A 702 13.09 -4.67 6.52
C ARG A 702 14.08 -4.84 5.37
N PRO A 703 14.42 -3.75 4.65
CA PRO A 703 15.41 -3.80 3.57
C PRO A 703 16.82 -4.22 4.02
N ARG A 704 17.13 -4.07 5.31
CA ARG A 704 18.41 -4.47 5.92
C ARG A 704 18.42 -5.90 6.50
N TRP A 705 17.33 -6.67 6.37
CA TRP A 705 17.24 -8.04 6.92
C TRP A 705 18.45 -8.89 6.48
N ALA A 706 19.20 -9.40 7.46
CA ALA A 706 20.42 -10.20 7.27
C ALA A 706 21.52 -9.51 6.42
N CYS A 707 21.45 -8.20 6.19
CA CYS A 707 22.40 -7.46 5.36
C CYS A 707 23.62 -7.01 6.19
N GLY A 708 24.83 -7.22 5.66
CA GLY A 708 26.08 -6.84 6.34
C GLY A 708 26.54 -7.79 7.46
N LYS A 709 25.71 -8.74 7.88
CA LYS A 709 26.07 -9.77 8.87
C LYS A 709 27.00 -10.82 8.25
N ARG A 710 28.02 -11.28 9.00
CA ARG A 710 29.07 -12.19 8.50
C ARG A 710 28.59 -13.63 8.33
N ASP A 711 27.83 -14.12 9.30
CA ASP A 711 27.35 -15.50 9.37
C ASP A 711 25.85 -15.55 9.02
N ALA A 712 25.49 -14.98 7.86
CA ALA A 712 24.12 -14.95 7.34
C ALA A 712 24.07 -15.15 5.81
N THR A 713 23.01 -15.81 5.33
CA THR A 713 22.78 -16.14 3.91
C THR A 713 21.30 -15.99 3.56
N THR A 714 20.98 -15.37 2.42
CA THR A 714 19.61 -15.36 1.87
C THR A 714 19.53 -16.22 0.61
N LEU A 715 18.59 -17.17 0.61
CA LEU A 715 18.16 -17.96 -0.54
C LEU A 715 16.83 -17.39 -1.05
N VAL A 716 16.75 -17.05 -2.33
CA VAL A 716 15.49 -16.63 -2.97
C VAL A 716 15.02 -17.76 -3.86
N LEU A 717 13.77 -18.20 -3.69
CA LEU A 717 13.15 -19.25 -4.49
C LEU A 717 12.38 -18.63 -5.66
N ASP A 718 12.98 -18.66 -6.84
CA ASP A 718 12.31 -18.30 -8.10
C ASP A 718 11.32 -19.39 -8.55
N PRO A 719 10.32 -19.09 -9.40
CA PRO A 719 9.46 -20.11 -10.02
C PRO A 719 10.26 -21.21 -10.73
N LEU A 720 9.74 -22.44 -10.71
CA LEU A 720 10.35 -23.57 -11.44
C LEU A 720 10.36 -23.29 -12.95
N PRO A 721 11.45 -23.61 -13.68
CA PRO A 721 11.47 -23.58 -15.14
C PRO A 721 10.36 -24.45 -15.74
N ASP A 722 9.89 -24.11 -16.94
CA ASP A 722 8.77 -24.79 -17.61
C ASP A 722 8.99 -26.31 -17.75
N ASP A 723 10.21 -26.75 -18.11
CA ASP A 723 10.59 -28.17 -18.18
C ASP A 723 10.43 -28.89 -16.82
N THR A 724 10.87 -28.22 -15.75
CA THR A 724 10.83 -28.71 -14.37
C THR A 724 9.41 -28.71 -13.81
N ALA A 725 8.59 -27.74 -14.21
CA ALA A 725 7.16 -27.70 -13.90
C ALA A 725 6.40 -28.82 -14.63
N ALA A 726 6.76 -29.14 -15.88
CA ALA A 726 6.22 -30.27 -16.62
C ALA A 726 6.64 -31.63 -16.03
N GLU A 727 7.87 -31.77 -15.50
CA GLU A 727 8.30 -32.94 -14.73
C GLU A 727 7.47 -33.11 -13.46
N LEU A 728 7.28 -32.03 -12.68
CA LEU A 728 6.46 -32.05 -11.46
C LEU A 728 5.00 -32.43 -11.76
N LEU A 729 4.39 -31.83 -12.79
CA LEU A 729 3.04 -32.20 -13.26
C LEU A 729 2.98 -33.66 -13.69
N THR A 730 4.00 -34.15 -14.41
CA THR A 730 4.08 -35.56 -14.84
C THR A 730 4.03 -36.51 -13.64
N GLY A 731 4.79 -36.23 -12.58
CA GLY A 731 4.79 -37.00 -11.34
C GLY A 731 3.49 -36.88 -10.51
N LEU A 732 2.82 -35.73 -10.53
CA LEU A 732 1.57 -35.49 -9.78
C LEU A 732 0.33 -36.13 -10.44
N MET A 733 0.36 -36.25 -11.76
CA MET A 733 -0.73 -36.75 -12.58
C MET A 733 -0.56 -38.22 -12.98
N ASN A 734 0.61 -38.81 -12.78
CA ASN A 734 0.99 -40.13 -13.33
C ASN A 734 0.78 -40.24 -14.85
N ARG A 735 0.90 -39.13 -15.58
CA ARG A 735 0.78 -39.05 -17.05
C ARG A 735 1.85 -38.11 -17.58
N ARG A 736 2.42 -38.37 -18.75
CA ARG A 736 3.41 -37.46 -19.36
C ARG A 736 2.75 -36.12 -19.71
N VAL A 737 3.37 -35.03 -19.29
CA VAL A 737 3.07 -33.65 -19.68
C VAL A 737 4.28 -33.14 -20.46
N ASP A 738 4.03 -32.48 -21.60
CA ASP A 738 5.09 -32.02 -22.50
C ASP A 738 4.94 -30.53 -22.78
N VAL A 739 6.01 -29.75 -22.62
CA VAL A 739 5.99 -28.27 -22.72
C VAL A 739 5.47 -27.80 -24.08
N ALA A 740 5.76 -28.54 -25.15
CA ALA A 740 5.29 -28.19 -26.50
C ALA A 740 3.79 -28.47 -26.72
N THR A 741 3.22 -29.46 -26.02
CA THR A 741 1.83 -29.92 -26.21
C THR A 741 0.87 -29.30 -25.19
N ASP A 742 1.32 -29.20 -23.93
CA ASP A 742 0.58 -28.68 -22.78
C ASP A 742 1.01 -27.23 -22.43
N ALA A 743 1.55 -26.47 -23.38
CA ALA A 743 2.10 -25.12 -23.19
C ALA A 743 1.16 -24.17 -22.42
N GLU A 744 -0.15 -24.24 -22.68
CA GLU A 744 -1.14 -23.43 -21.98
C GLU A 744 -1.32 -23.84 -20.51
N LEU A 745 -1.22 -25.13 -20.18
CA LEU A 745 -1.28 -25.63 -18.80
C LEU A 745 0.01 -25.27 -18.03
N VAL A 746 1.17 -25.42 -18.67
CA VAL A 746 2.47 -25.05 -18.06
C VAL A 746 2.51 -23.54 -17.80
N SER A 747 2.10 -22.72 -18.77
CA SER A 747 1.98 -21.26 -18.61
C SER A 747 0.96 -20.85 -17.54
N LEU A 748 -0.16 -21.59 -17.39
CA LEU A 748 -1.16 -21.36 -16.35
C LEU A 748 -0.62 -21.70 -14.95
N VAL A 749 0.19 -22.75 -14.82
CA VAL A 749 0.87 -23.12 -13.56
C VAL A 749 2.00 -22.14 -13.22
N GLY A 750 2.70 -21.60 -14.23
CA GLY A 750 3.68 -20.53 -14.08
C GLY A 750 4.85 -20.86 -13.16
N GLY A 751 5.27 -22.13 -13.11
CA GLY A 751 6.38 -22.60 -12.27
C GLY A 751 6.10 -22.69 -10.76
N ILE A 752 4.87 -22.46 -10.30
CA ILE A 752 4.54 -22.47 -8.86
C ILE A 752 4.05 -23.88 -8.43
N PRO A 753 4.78 -24.62 -7.56
CA PRO A 753 4.45 -26.00 -7.20
C PRO A 753 3.04 -26.20 -6.64
N LEU A 754 2.55 -25.28 -5.79
CA LEU A 754 1.19 -25.33 -5.27
C LEU A 754 0.13 -25.29 -6.38
N PHE A 755 0.40 -24.55 -7.46
CA PHE A 755 -0.53 -24.46 -8.59
C PHE A 755 -0.50 -25.78 -9.37
N ALA A 756 0.68 -26.37 -9.59
CA ALA A 756 0.81 -27.70 -10.19
C ALA A 756 0.02 -28.76 -9.41
N GLU A 757 0.12 -28.79 -8.07
CA GLU A 757 -0.64 -29.73 -7.22
C GLU A 757 -2.17 -29.56 -7.32
N GLU A 758 -2.67 -28.32 -7.29
CA GLU A 758 -4.10 -28.04 -7.36
C GLU A 758 -4.67 -28.29 -8.77
N PHE A 759 -3.95 -27.93 -9.84
CA PHE A 759 -4.35 -28.22 -11.22
C PHE A 759 -4.29 -29.73 -11.51
N ALA A 760 -3.23 -30.43 -11.09
CA ALA A 760 -3.14 -31.89 -11.21
C ALA A 760 -4.30 -32.60 -10.49
N ARG A 761 -4.75 -32.10 -9.33
CA ARG A 761 -5.90 -32.65 -8.60
C ARG A 761 -7.23 -32.48 -9.36
N VAL A 762 -7.44 -31.37 -10.06
CA VAL A 762 -8.66 -31.12 -10.86
C VAL A 762 -8.63 -31.86 -12.20
N LEU A 763 -7.44 -32.05 -12.78
CA LEU A 763 -7.26 -32.67 -14.10
C LEU A 763 -7.11 -34.19 -14.09
N ARG A 764 -6.88 -34.82 -12.94
CA ARG A 764 -6.70 -36.28 -12.82
C ARG A 764 -7.83 -37.09 -13.47
N ASP A 765 -9.06 -36.59 -13.35
CA ASP A 765 -10.28 -37.26 -13.82
C ASP A 765 -10.83 -36.62 -15.12
N ARG A 766 -10.07 -35.74 -15.80
CA ARG A 766 -10.50 -35.03 -17.03
C ARG A 766 -9.75 -35.49 -18.28
N PRO A 767 -10.41 -35.47 -19.46
CA PRO A 767 -9.76 -35.75 -20.75
C PRO A 767 -8.69 -34.71 -21.09
N HIS A 768 -7.80 -35.07 -22.03
CA HIS A 768 -6.73 -34.19 -22.51
C HIS A 768 -7.27 -32.95 -23.24
N GLY A 769 -6.57 -31.83 -23.10
CA GLY A 769 -6.87 -30.57 -23.80
C GLY A 769 -7.93 -29.65 -23.17
N ASP A 770 -8.67 -30.10 -22.15
CA ASP A 770 -9.63 -29.24 -21.44
C ASP A 770 -8.94 -28.41 -20.34
N ILE A 771 -8.99 -27.08 -20.45
CA ILE A 771 -8.42 -26.16 -19.46
C ILE A 771 -9.39 -26.05 -18.29
N PRO A 772 -9.02 -26.46 -17.07
CA PRO A 772 -9.93 -26.43 -15.94
C PRO A 772 -10.08 -25.00 -15.42
N PRO A 773 -11.24 -24.63 -14.85
CA PRO A 773 -11.40 -23.35 -14.18
C PRO A 773 -10.44 -23.25 -12.98
N VAL A 774 -9.85 -22.06 -12.78
CA VAL A 774 -8.84 -21.80 -11.73
C VAL A 774 -9.31 -22.31 -10.35
N PRO A 775 -8.58 -23.25 -9.72
CA PRO A 775 -8.93 -23.82 -8.42
C PRO A 775 -9.08 -22.76 -7.32
N ARG A 776 -9.96 -23.01 -6.34
CA ARG A 776 -10.22 -22.05 -5.23
C ARG A 776 -8.94 -21.69 -4.46
N ARG A 777 -8.06 -22.66 -4.17
CA ARG A 777 -6.79 -22.40 -3.44
C ARG A 777 -5.86 -21.47 -4.23
N VAL A 778 -5.66 -21.74 -5.52
CA VAL A 778 -4.88 -20.89 -6.44
C VAL A 778 -5.48 -19.47 -6.48
N ARG A 779 -6.80 -19.34 -6.62
CA ARG A 779 -7.50 -18.05 -6.61
C ARG A 779 -7.29 -17.29 -5.30
N ASN A 780 -7.38 -17.95 -4.15
CA ASN A 780 -7.19 -17.32 -2.84
C ASN A 780 -5.75 -16.84 -2.65
N VAL A 781 -4.75 -17.62 -3.06
CA VAL A 781 -3.33 -17.25 -2.98
C VAL A 781 -3.03 -16.02 -3.83
N VAL A 782 -3.48 -16.00 -5.10
CA VAL A 782 -3.30 -14.85 -5.98
C VAL A 782 -4.10 -13.64 -5.47
N ALA A 783 -5.32 -13.83 -4.96
CA ALA A 783 -6.12 -12.73 -4.39
C ALA A 783 -5.45 -12.10 -3.15
N ALA A 784 -4.86 -12.91 -2.26
CA ALA A 784 -4.07 -12.42 -1.14
C ALA A 784 -2.84 -11.62 -1.60
N GLN A 785 -2.16 -12.07 -2.66
CA GLN A 785 -1.05 -11.33 -3.27
C GLN A 785 -1.52 -9.98 -3.86
N LEU A 786 -2.67 -9.93 -4.53
CA LEU A 786 -3.27 -8.69 -5.04
C LEU A 786 -3.67 -7.71 -3.92
N ASP A 787 -4.11 -8.22 -2.77
CA ASP A 787 -4.51 -7.41 -1.61
C ASP A 787 -3.31 -6.79 -0.84
N THR A 788 -2.07 -7.15 -1.20
CA THR A 788 -0.85 -6.45 -0.72
C THR A 788 -0.59 -5.13 -1.45
N LEU A 789 -1.21 -4.90 -2.62
CA LEU A 789 -1.04 -3.67 -3.39
C LEU A 789 -1.73 -2.47 -2.71
N PRO A 790 -1.14 -1.26 -2.79
CA PRO A 790 -1.86 -0.03 -2.46
C PRO A 790 -3.12 0.12 -3.32
N PRO A 791 -4.19 0.79 -2.82
CA PRO A 791 -5.46 0.88 -3.54
C PRO A 791 -5.35 1.36 -4.99
N ALA A 792 -4.60 2.43 -5.24
CA ALA A 792 -4.37 2.96 -6.58
C ALA A 792 -3.74 1.91 -7.52
N GLY A 793 -2.69 1.21 -7.07
CA GLY A 793 -2.05 0.14 -7.84
C GLY A 793 -2.96 -1.07 -8.06
N LYS A 794 -3.84 -1.39 -7.10
CA LYS A 794 -4.83 -2.47 -7.20
C LYS A 794 -5.90 -2.16 -8.24
N THR A 795 -6.45 -0.94 -8.23
CA THR A 795 -7.40 -0.45 -9.24
C THR A 795 -6.77 -0.45 -10.63
N LEU A 796 -5.57 0.11 -10.75
CA LEU A 796 -4.83 0.19 -12.01
C LEU A 796 -4.51 -1.19 -12.60
N LEU A 797 -4.16 -2.18 -11.76
CA LEU A 797 -3.94 -3.56 -12.20
C LEU A 797 -5.24 -4.26 -12.65
N ARG A 798 -6.39 -3.96 -12.01
CA ARG A 798 -7.70 -4.47 -12.43
C ARG A 798 -8.15 -3.86 -13.76
N ASP A 799 -7.86 -2.58 -13.98
CA ASP A 799 -8.15 -1.88 -15.23
C ASP A 799 -7.26 -2.43 -16.36
N ALA A 800 -5.96 -2.63 -16.10
CA ALA A 800 -5.06 -3.35 -16.99
C ALA A 800 -5.54 -4.79 -17.30
N ALA A 801 -6.20 -5.48 -16.36
CA ALA A 801 -6.71 -6.84 -16.57
C ALA A 801 -7.86 -6.92 -17.58
N VAL A 802 -8.59 -5.82 -17.79
CA VAL A 802 -9.68 -5.73 -18.79
C VAL A 802 -9.15 -5.66 -20.21
N LEU A 803 -8.04 -4.94 -20.44
CA LEU A 803 -7.52 -4.61 -21.79
C LEU A 803 -7.09 -5.83 -22.64
N ASP A 804 -6.70 -6.93 -21.99
CA ASP A 804 -6.14 -8.16 -22.59
C ASP A 804 -4.84 -7.95 -23.41
N GLY A 805 -3.99 -8.97 -23.47
CA GLY A 805 -2.74 -8.93 -24.22
C GLY A 805 -1.79 -7.79 -23.80
N GLN A 806 -1.64 -6.78 -24.67
CA GLN A 806 -0.66 -5.69 -24.53
C GLN A 806 -1.28 -4.45 -23.88
N ILE A 807 -0.89 -4.20 -22.63
CA ILE A 807 -1.31 -3.06 -21.82
C ILE A 807 -0.49 -1.82 -22.22
N ARG A 808 -1.16 -0.70 -22.46
CA ARG A 808 -0.56 0.62 -22.72
C ARG A 808 -1.05 1.63 -21.68
N ALA A 809 -0.20 2.58 -21.29
CA ALA A 809 -0.56 3.61 -20.31
C ALA A 809 -1.82 4.40 -20.72
N GLY A 810 -1.92 4.84 -21.98
CA GLY A 810 -3.10 5.54 -22.49
C GLY A 810 -4.40 4.72 -22.47
N GLY A 811 -4.31 3.39 -22.58
CA GLY A 811 -5.48 2.52 -22.46
C GLY A 811 -5.94 2.39 -21.01
N VAL A 812 -5.01 2.24 -20.08
CA VAL A 812 -5.33 2.19 -18.65
C VAL A 812 -5.89 3.52 -18.16
N ALA A 813 -5.27 4.64 -18.56
CA ALA A 813 -5.78 6.00 -18.33
C ALA A 813 -7.25 6.16 -18.79
N ALA A 814 -7.58 5.69 -19.99
CA ALA A 814 -8.95 5.74 -20.51
C ALA A 814 -9.97 4.85 -19.76
N LEU A 815 -9.51 3.84 -19.01
CA LEU A 815 -10.37 3.02 -18.14
C LEU A 815 -10.53 3.63 -16.75
N SER A 816 -9.45 4.15 -16.18
CA SER A 816 -9.39 4.68 -14.81
C SER A 816 -9.79 6.16 -14.68
N GLU A 817 -9.92 6.89 -15.80
CA GLU A 817 -10.08 8.37 -15.85
C GLU A 817 -8.90 9.11 -15.17
N LEU A 818 -7.71 8.48 -15.17
CA LEU A 818 -6.44 9.04 -14.67
C LEU A 818 -5.65 9.71 -15.79
N ASP A 819 -4.72 10.58 -15.42
CA ASP A 819 -3.80 11.17 -16.40
C ASP A 819 -2.83 10.10 -16.97
N PRO A 820 -2.45 10.17 -18.27
CA PRO A 820 -1.58 9.19 -18.89
C PRO A 820 -0.20 9.02 -18.22
N GLU A 821 0.32 10.09 -17.60
CA GLU A 821 1.59 10.05 -16.87
C GLU A 821 1.48 9.32 -15.53
N GLU A 822 0.39 9.52 -14.79
CA GLU A 822 0.08 8.78 -13.56
C GLU A 822 -0.14 7.30 -13.86
N ALA A 823 -0.90 6.99 -14.91
CA ALA A 823 -1.10 5.62 -15.38
C ALA A 823 0.25 4.97 -15.76
N ALA A 824 1.14 5.70 -16.43
CA ALA A 824 2.48 5.22 -16.76
C ALA A 824 3.36 5.02 -15.51
N ALA A 825 3.24 5.87 -14.49
CA ALA A 825 3.94 5.72 -13.22
C ALA A 825 3.46 4.49 -12.43
N GLY A 826 2.14 4.28 -12.36
CA GLY A 826 1.54 3.10 -11.73
C GLY A 826 1.93 1.80 -12.43
N LEU A 827 1.97 1.76 -13.77
CA LEU A 827 2.45 0.60 -14.52
C LEU A 827 3.93 0.28 -14.21
N ARG A 828 4.80 1.29 -14.07
CA ARG A 828 6.21 1.09 -13.64
C ARG A 828 6.31 0.53 -12.21
N GLN A 829 5.42 0.94 -11.29
CA GLN A 829 5.38 0.35 -9.95
C GLN A 829 4.91 -1.11 -9.96
N LEU A 830 3.99 -1.47 -10.86
CA LEU A 830 3.52 -2.86 -11.03
C LEU A 830 4.58 -3.76 -11.72
N GLU A 831 5.41 -3.18 -12.60
CA GLU A 831 6.62 -3.83 -13.15
C GLU A 831 7.64 -4.11 -12.03
N GLN A 832 7.95 -3.12 -11.18
CA GLN A 832 8.87 -3.28 -10.04
C GLN A 832 8.38 -4.27 -8.97
N LYS A 833 7.08 -4.58 -8.96
CA LYS A 833 6.44 -5.58 -8.07
C LYS A 833 6.14 -6.90 -8.79
N ASP A 834 6.75 -7.13 -9.96
CA ASP A 834 6.66 -8.38 -10.73
C ASP A 834 5.25 -8.81 -11.19
N PHE A 835 4.25 -7.93 -11.12
CA PHE A 835 2.91 -8.22 -11.65
C PHE A 835 2.87 -8.10 -13.18
N LEU A 836 3.67 -7.19 -13.74
CA LEU A 836 3.76 -6.88 -15.16
C LEU A 836 5.19 -7.05 -15.69
N LEU A 837 5.32 -7.50 -16.94
CA LEU A 837 6.57 -7.52 -17.69
C LEU A 837 6.51 -6.50 -18.83
N ARG A 838 7.53 -5.68 -18.96
CA ARG A 838 7.68 -4.76 -20.09
C ARG A 838 8.11 -5.49 -21.36
N VAL A 839 7.36 -5.28 -22.45
CA VAL A 839 7.70 -5.82 -23.78
C VAL A 839 8.36 -4.71 -24.60
N ARG A 840 9.45 -5.05 -25.31
CA ARG A 840 10.09 -4.13 -26.27
C ARG A 840 9.49 -4.36 -27.66
N HIS A 841 8.89 -3.33 -28.25
CA HIS A 841 8.58 -3.33 -29.68
C HIS A 841 9.68 -2.63 -30.49
N THR A 842 9.93 -3.17 -31.69
CA THR A 842 10.83 -2.63 -32.70
C THR A 842 10.06 -1.97 -33.84
N SER A 843 9.25 -0.94 -33.53
CA SER A 843 8.57 -0.10 -34.54
C SER A 843 8.17 1.27 -33.98
N LEU A 844 8.96 2.31 -34.29
CA LEU A 844 8.65 3.76 -34.38
C LEU A 844 7.82 4.51 -33.31
N SER A 845 7.06 3.87 -32.41
CA SER A 845 6.35 4.52 -31.31
C SER A 845 7.21 4.60 -30.05
N ARG A 846 7.00 5.65 -29.25
CA ARG A 846 7.69 5.84 -27.96
C ARG A 846 6.97 5.13 -26.79
N ASP A 847 5.86 4.45 -27.06
CA ASP A 847 4.98 3.87 -26.04
C ASP A 847 5.52 2.55 -25.49
N ILE A 848 5.58 2.46 -24.17
CA ILE A 848 5.93 1.24 -23.46
C ILE A 848 4.70 0.34 -23.34
N THR A 849 4.80 -0.90 -23.84
CA THR A 849 3.79 -1.94 -23.61
C THR A 849 4.20 -2.85 -22.46
N TYR A 850 3.19 -3.35 -21.74
CA TYR A 850 3.34 -4.33 -20.67
C TYR A 850 2.44 -5.54 -20.94
N VAL A 851 2.80 -6.69 -20.40
CA VAL A 851 1.97 -7.90 -20.33
C VAL A 851 1.95 -8.40 -18.88
N PHE A 852 0.93 -9.17 -18.48
CA PHE A 852 0.95 -9.80 -17.16
C PHE A 852 2.07 -10.85 -17.08
N ARG A 853 2.84 -10.86 -15.99
CA ARG A 853 3.89 -11.88 -15.76
C ARG A 853 3.29 -13.29 -15.68
N HIS A 854 2.11 -13.42 -15.10
CA HIS A 854 1.35 -14.68 -15.01
C HIS A 854 -0.11 -14.47 -15.38
N ARG A 855 -0.67 -15.34 -16.24
CA ARG A 855 -2.06 -15.29 -16.69
C ARG A 855 -3.07 -15.34 -15.53
N LEU A 856 -2.78 -16.11 -14.48
CA LEU A 856 -3.61 -16.20 -13.27
C LEU A 856 -3.80 -14.86 -12.55
N VAL A 857 -2.77 -13.99 -12.52
CA VAL A 857 -2.86 -12.67 -11.91
C VAL A 857 -3.94 -11.84 -12.60
N ARG A 858 -3.95 -11.85 -13.94
CA ARG A 858 -4.99 -11.21 -14.75
C ARG A 858 -6.36 -11.79 -14.45
N GLU A 859 -6.50 -13.12 -14.52
CA GLU A 859 -7.80 -13.78 -14.37
C GLU A 859 -8.41 -13.52 -12.97
N VAL A 860 -7.59 -13.49 -11.91
CA VAL A 860 -8.05 -13.18 -10.55
C VAL A 860 -8.34 -11.68 -10.38
N ALA A 861 -7.51 -10.78 -10.92
CA ALA A 861 -7.78 -9.34 -10.89
C ALA A 861 -9.09 -8.99 -11.62
N TYR A 862 -9.31 -9.55 -12.81
CA TYR A 862 -10.58 -9.42 -13.54
C TYR A 862 -11.75 -10.08 -12.79
N ALA A 863 -11.51 -11.20 -12.08
CA ALA A 863 -12.53 -11.87 -11.27
C ALA A 863 -12.99 -11.05 -10.05
N GLN A 864 -12.15 -10.18 -9.49
CA GLN A 864 -12.50 -9.30 -8.36
C GLN A 864 -13.44 -8.14 -8.75
N LEU A 865 -13.43 -7.69 -10.01
CA LEU A 865 -14.35 -6.64 -10.49
C LEU A 865 -15.81 -7.12 -10.42
N ALA A 866 -16.74 -6.26 -9.96
CA ALA A 866 -18.16 -6.57 -10.04
C ALA A 866 -18.63 -6.66 -11.50
N ARG A 867 -19.74 -7.36 -11.77
CA ARG A 867 -20.21 -7.56 -13.16
C ARG A 867 -20.55 -6.23 -13.86
N ARG A 868 -21.14 -5.27 -13.13
CA ARG A 868 -21.44 -3.91 -13.63
C ARG A 868 -20.16 -3.19 -14.05
N ASP A 869 -19.15 -3.19 -13.18
CA ASP A 869 -17.86 -2.54 -13.42
C ASP A 869 -17.13 -3.09 -14.65
N ARG A 870 -17.19 -4.41 -14.88
CA ARG A 870 -16.62 -5.01 -16.08
C ARG A 870 -17.29 -4.48 -17.34
N VAL A 871 -18.62 -4.38 -17.37
CA VAL A 871 -19.35 -3.85 -18.54
C VAL A 871 -18.95 -2.39 -18.81
N VAL A 872 -18.87 -1.56 -17.77
CA VAL A 872 -18.41 -0.15 -17.89
C VAL A 872 -16.97 -0.08 -18.43
N ARG A 873 -16.05 -0.87 -17.87
CA ARG A 873 -14.64 -0.89 -18.28
C ARG A 873 -14.43 -1.44 -19.68
N HIS A 874 -15.16 -2.48 -20.10
CA HIS A 874 -15.15 -2.96 -21.48
C HIS A 874 -15.69 -1.90 -22.46
N HIS A 875 -16.70 -1.11 -22.08
CA HIS A 875 -17.18 0.00 -22.89
C HIS A 875 -16.15 1.14 -22.99
N ARG A 876 -15.45 1.48 -21.90
CA ARG A 876 -14.33 2.44 -21.93
C ARG A 876 -13.19 1.94 -22.82
N ALA A 877 -12.83 0.65 -22.72
CA ALA A 877 -11.82 0.02 -23.59
C ALA A 877 -12.18 0.13 -25.08
N ILE A 878 -13.43 -0.18 -25.45
CA ILE A 878 -13.93 -0.05 -26.82
C ILE A 878 -13.79 1.39 -27.34
N ASN A 879 -14.20 2.39 -26.54
CA ASN A 879 -14.10 3.80 -26.92
C ASN A 879 -12.64 4.21 -27.18
N TRP A 880 -11.71 3.76 -26.34
CA TRP A 880 -10.27 4.02 -26.52
C TRP A 880 -9.71 3.32 -27.76
N ILE A 881 -9.97 2.03 -27.94
CA ILE A 881 -9.47 1.24 -29.09
C ILE A 881 -10.05 1.79 -30.41
N ALA A 882 -11.29 2.29 -30.41
CA ALA A 882 -11.90 2.89 -31.59
C ALA A 882 -11.19 4.16 -32.10
N GLY A 883 -10.34 4.80 -31.28
CA GLY A 883 -9.46 5.92 -31.65
C GLY A 883 -8.04 5.51 -32.07
N LEU A 884 -7.67 4.22 -31.97
CA LEU A 884 -6.38 3.69 -32.41
C LEU A 884 -6.36 3.40 -33.92
N PRO A 885 -5.19 3.12 -34.53
CA PRO A 885 -5.09 2.64 -35.90
C PRO A 885 -5.95 1.40 -36.17
N ALA A 886 -6.35 1.23 -37.43
CA ALA A 886 -7.39 0.27 -37.82
C ALA A 886 -6.94 -1.21 -37.85
N ASP A 887 -5.79 -1.54 -37.27
CA ASP A 887 -5.28 -2.92 -37.14
C ASP A 887 -5.82 -3.62 -35.86
N GLN A 888 -6.32 -2.88 -34.88
CA GLN A 888 -6.75 -3.39 -33.56
C GLN A 888 -8.14 -4.07 -33.50
N GLY A 889 -8.75 -4.43 -34.63
CA GLY A 889 -10.13 -4.95 -34.67
C GLY A 889 -10.37 -6.27 -33.91
N ASP A 890 -9.34 -7.10 -33.77
CA ASP A 890 -9.41 -8.35 -32.98
C ASP A 890 -9.69 -8.06 -31.49
N LEU A 891 -9.16 -6.97 -30.94
CA LEU A 891 -9.43 -6.52 -29.57
C LEU A 891 -10.86 -5.98 -29.43
N LEU A 892 -11.35 -5.20 -30.41
CA LEU A 892 -12.75 -4.72 -30.41
C LEU A 892 -13.73 -5.90 -30.36
N ILE A 893 -13.51 -6.93 -31.19
CA ILE A 893 -14.31 -8.17 -31.20
C ILE A 893 -14.31 -8.81 -29.80
N HIS A 894 -13.13 -8.95 -29.17
CA HIS A 894 -13.02 -9.50 -27.82
C HIS A 894 -13.89 -8.75 -26.80
N HIS A 895 -13.73 -7.41 -26.68
CA HIS A 895 -14.48 -6.62 -25.70
C HIS A 895 -15.99 -6.66 -25.94
N TYR A 896 -16.43 -6.65 -27.20
CA TYR A 896 -17.86 -6.78 -27.54
C TYR A 896 -18.44 -8.14 -27.14
N HIS A 897 -17.73 -9.25 -27.40
CA HIS A 897 -18.17 -10.57 -26.94
C HIS A 897 -18.22 -10.67 -25.41
N GLN A 898 -17.29 -10.04 -24.68
CA GLN A 898 -17.33 -9.97 -23.21
C GLN A 898 -18.58 -9.24 -22.71
N ILE A 899 -18.96 -8.09 -23.29
CA ILE A 899 -20.18 -7.36 -22.92
C ILE A 899 -21.44 -8.23 -23.16
N VAL A 900 -21.53 -8.92 -24.30
CA VAL A 900 -22.66 -9.81 -24.61
C VAL A 900 -22.73 -10.97 -23.61
N SER A 901 -21.59 -11.59 -23.25
CA SER A 901 -21.53 -12.68 -22.26
C SER A 901 -21.94 -12.23 -20.85
N LEU A 902 -21.42 -11.08 -20.41
CA LEU A 902 -21.72 -10.50 -19.09
C LEU A 902 -23.19 -10.10 -18.95
N THR A 903 -23.81 -9.58 -20.01
CA THR A 903 -25.24 -9.20 -20.01
C THR A 903 -26.16 -10.42 -20.13
N ALA A 904 -25.80 -11.42 -20.94
CA ALA A 904 -26.57 -12.66 -21.12
C ALA A 904 -26.82 -13.46 -19.82
N THR A 905 -25.93 -13.35 -18.83
CA THR A 905 -26.09 -14.00 -17.51
C THR A 905 -26.97 -13.24 -16.51
N THR A 906 -27.49 -12.06 -16.89
CA THR A 906 -28.47 -11.27 -16.10
C THR A 906 -29.85 -11.18 -16.75
N GLY A 907 -30.01 -11.71 -17.96
CA GLY A 907 -31.20 -11.62 -18.81
C GLY A 907 -30.79 -11.75 -20.28
N ARG A 908 -31.73 -11.79 -21.23
CA ARG A 908 -31.31 -11.69 -22.65
C ARG A 908 -30.70 -10.31 -22.91
N PRO A 909 -29.57 -10.20 -23.62
CA PRO A 909 -29.02 -8.89 -24.00
C PRO A 909 -30.06 -8.13 -24.83
N THR A 910 -30.24 -6.85 -24.53
CA THR A 910 -31.23 -6.00 -25.21
C THR A 910 -30.96 -6.00 -26.71
N ALA A 911 -31.98 -6.25 -27.54
CA ALA A 911 -31.83 -6.32 -29.00
C ALA A 911 -31.17 -5.05 -29.58
N ALA A 912 -31.46 -3.88 -29.00
CA ALA A 912 -30.81 -2.60 -29.32
C ALA A 912 -29.29 -2.60 -29.08
N LEU A 913 -28.82 -3.17 -27.96
CA LEU A 913 -27.38 -3.26 -27.66
C LEU A 913 -26.68 -4.18 -28.66
N VAL A 914 -27.27 -5.34 -28.96
CA VAL A 914 -26.72 -6.28 -29.95
C VAL A 914 -26.65 -5.64 -31.34
N GLN A 915 -27.67 -4.85 -31.72
CA GLN A 915 -27.68 -4.11 -32.98
C GLN A 915 -26.62 -3.00 -33.03
N GLN A 916 -26.45 -2.23 -31.96
CA GLN A 916 -25.43 -1.18 -31.84
C GLN A 916 -24.01 -1.77 -31.94
N ILE A 917 -23.76 -2.93 -31.31
CA ILE A 917 -22.49 -3.66 -31.41
C ILE A 917 -22.24 -4.11 -32.85
N ALA A 918 -23.24 -4.70 -33.52
CA ALA A 918 -23.09 -5.14 -34.92
C ALA A 918 -22.82 -3.97 -35.89
N GLN A 919 -23.43 -2.80 -35.66
CA GLN A 919 -23.14 -1.57 -36.41
C GLN A 919 -21.69 -1.11 -36.19
N SER A 920 -21.27 -1.00 -34.93
CA SER A 920 -19.91 -0.55 -34.56
C SER A 920 -18.82 -1.48 -35.10
N LEU A 921 -19.04 -2.80 -35.08
CA LEU A 921 -18.15 -3.79 -35.70
C LEU A 921 -18.13 -3.67 -37.23
N THR A 922 -19.24 -3.31 -37.87
CA THR A 922 -19.27 -3.06 -39.33
C THR A 922 -18.45 -1.82 -39.68
N GLU A 923 -18.53 -0.75 -38.90
CA GLU A 923 -17.74 0.48 -39.06
C GLU A 923 -16.24 0.28 -38.74
N ALA A 924 -15.91 -0.59 -37.79
CA ALA A 924 -14.54 -1.03 -37.57
C ALA A 924 -14.01 -1.83 -38.79
N GLY A 925 -14.83 -2.73 -39.34
CA GLY A 925 -14.50 -3.50 -40.53
C GLY A 925 -14.27 -2.65 -41.78
N THR A 926 -15.07 -1.60 -42.00
CA THR A 926 -14.87 -0.69 -43.15
C THR A 926 -13.61 0.15 -43.00
N ARG A 927 -13.30 0.64 -41.79
CA ARG A 927 -12.03 1.35 -41.50
C ARG A 927 -10.83 0.43 -41.69
N ALA A 928 -10.88 -0.81 -41.20
CA ALA A 928 -9.82 -1.80 -41.38
C ALA A 928 -9.60 -2.15 -42.87
N ALA A 929 -10.68 -2.30 -43.64
CA ALA A 929 -10.61 -2.54 -45.08
C ALA A 929 -9.97 -1.36 -45.84
N ALA A 930 -10.35 -0.12 -45.50
CA ALA A 930 -9.78 1.09 -46.08
C ALA A 930 -8.28 1.28 -45.74
N ALA A 931 -7.86 0.86 -44.54
CA ALA A 931 -6.46 0.86 -44.11
C ALA A 931 -5.63 -0.34 -44.64
N GLY A 932 -6.22 -1.25 -45.42
CA GLY A 932 -5.54 -2.44 -45.94
C GLY A 932 -5.40 -3.60 -44.95
N ALA A 933 -5.93 -3.50 -43.73
CA ALA A 933 -5.94 -4.54 -42.70
C ALA A 933 -7.01 -5.61 -42.99
N ARG A 934 -6.87 -6.33 -44.12
CA ARG A 934 -7.91 -7.23 -44.68
C ARG A 934 -8.34 -8.35 -43.73
N ARG A 935 -7.41 -8.97 -43.00
CA ARG A 935 -7.72 -10.03 -42.00
C ARG A 935 -8.62 -9.50 -40.89
N THR A 936 -8.27 -8.35 -40.34
CA THR A 936 -9.03 -7.64 -39.30
C THR A 936 -10.43 -7.29 -39.79
N ALA A 937 -10.55 -6.76 -41.01
CA ALA A 937 -11.84 -6.43 -41.62
C ALA A 937 -12.77 -7.66 -41.74
N LEU A 938 -12.25 -8.80 -42.20
CA LEU A 938 -13.00 -10.05 -42.31
C LEU A 938 -13.53 -10.53 -40.95
N LEU A 939 -12.68 -10.50 -39.91
CA LEU A 939 -13.07 -10.90 -38.56
C LEU A 939 -14.18 -9.98 -38.01
N CYS A 940 -14.07 -8.66 -38.19
CA CYS A 940 -15.09 -7.70 -37.76
C CYS A 940 -16.44 -7.93 -38.46
N TYR A 941 -16.46 -8.11 -39.78
CA TYR A 941 -17.71 -8.38 -40.51
C TYR A 941 -18.33 -9.74 -40.14
N ARG A 942 -17.49 -10.76 -39.88
CA ARG A 942 -17.96 -12.07 -39.43
C ARG A 942 -18.67 -11.97 -38.08
N SER A 943 -18.03 -11.38 -37.07
CA SER A 943 -18.63 -11.20 -35.74
C SER A 943 -19.89 -10.33 -35.79
N ALA A 944 -19.92 -9.28 -36.63
CA ALA A 944 -21.13 -8.48 -36.86
C ALA A 944 -22.28 -9.30 -37.47
N ALA A 945 -21.98 -10.24 -38.38
CA ALA A 945 -22.98 -11.12 -39.00
C ALA A 945 -23.48 -12.24 -38.06
N GLU A 946 -22.61 -12.75 -37.17
CA GLU A 946 -22.96 -13.72 -36.13
C GLU A 946 -23.88 -13.08 -35.06
N LEU A 947 -23.64 -11.81 -34.71
CA LEU A 947 -24.46 -11.04 -33.77
C LEU A 947 -25.77 -10.51 -34.37
N SER A 948 -26.00 -10.62 -35.69
CA SER A 948 -27.22 -10.13 -36.34
C SER A 948 -28.18 -11.29 -36.68
N PRO A 949 -29.09 -11.70 -35.77
CA PRO A 949 -29.92 -12.88 -35.98
C PRO A 949 -30.95 -12.71 -37.11
N ASN A 950 -31.43 -11.49 -37.37
CA ASN A 950 -32.53 -11.24 -38.30
C ASN A 950 -32.06 -11.16 -39.77
N ALA A 951 -32.83 -11.77 -40.68
CA ALA A 951 -32.56 -11.79 -42.13
C ALA A 951 -32.87 -10.46 -42.86
N GLY A 952 -32.70 -9.32 -42.17
CA GLY A 952 -32.97 -7.98 -42.69
C GLY A 952 -31.90 -7.48 -43.67
N THR A 953 -32.16 -6.32 -44.27
CA THR A 953 -31.26 -5.63 -45.21
C THR A 953 -29.85 -5.41 -44.64
N ALA A 954 -29.74 -5.03 -43.36
CA ALA A 954 -28.47 -4.83 -42.67
C ALA A 954 -27.57 -6.08 -42.69
N ARG A 955 -28.10 -7.27 -42.37
CA ARG A 955 -27.32 -8.53 -42.39
C ARG A 955 -26.85 -8.88 -43.80
N ARG A 956 -27.68 -8.64 -44.83
CA ARG A 956 -27.30 -8.83 -46.23
C ARG A 956 -26.15 -7.90 -46.63
N GLN A 957 -26.18 -6.64 -46.18
CA GLN A 957 -25.12 -5.66 -46.42
C GLN A 957 -23.79 -6.07 -45.76
N ILE A 958 -23.82 -6.54 -44.51
CA ILE A 958 -22.62 -7.05 -43.82
C ILE A 958 -22.03 -8.26 -44.55
N LEU A 959 -22.88 -9.20 -44.99
CA LEU A 959 -22.42 -10.38 -45.75
C LEU A 959 -21.84 -10.02 -47.13
N LEU A 960 -22.34 -8.96 -47.79
CA LEU A 960 -21.76 -8.43 -49.02
C LEU A 960 -20.37 -7.82 -48.77
N LEU A 961 -20.20 -7.01 -47.72
CA LEU A 961 -18.91 -6.43 -47.33
C LEU A 961 -17.87 -7.51 -46.94
N HIS A 962 -18.30 -8.55 -46.22
CA HIS A 962 -17.48 -9.72 -45.92
C HIS A 962 -17.03 -10.43 -47.19
N ARG A 963 -17.95 -10.68 -48.13
CA ARG A 963 -17.66 -11.33 -49.41
C ARG A 963 -16.70 -10.52 -50.29
N GLN A 964 -16.93 -9.22 -50.43
CA GLN A 964 -16.01 -8.33 -51.16
C GLN A 964 -14.60 -8.34 -50.56
N SER A 965 -14.50 -8.39 -49.22
CA SER A 965 -13.22 -8.47 -48.52
C SER A 965 -12.51 -9.82 -48.74
N LEU A 966 -13.25 -10.92 -48.85
CA LEU A 966 -12.71 -12.24 -49.21
C LEU A 966 -12.18 -12.25 -50.65
N GLU A 967 -12.99 -11.77 -51.61
CA GLU A 967 -12.62 -11.70 -53.03
C GLU A 967 -11.35 -10.86 -53.23
N CYS A 968 -11.21 -9.74 -52.51
CA CYS A 968 -10.01 -8.92 -52.48
C CYS A 968 -8.78 -9.54 -51.75
N THR A 969 -8.92 -10.63 -51.00
CA THR A 969 -7.76 -11.29 -50.36
C THR A 969 -7.00 -12.26 -51.28
N GLY A 970 -7.49 -12.55 -52.48
CA GLY A 970 -6.78 -13.41 -53.45
C GLY A 970 -6.64 -14.88 -53.02
N ALA A 971 -7.43 -15.31 -52.03
CA ALA A 971 -7.39 -16.67 -51.50
C ALA A 971 -8.35 -17.59 -52.26
N GLU A 972 -7.96 -18.07 -53.45
CA GLU A 972 -8.69 -19.10 -54.21
C GLU A 972 -8.94 -20.40 -53.38
N GLY A 973 -8.19 -20.60 -52.28
CA GLY A 973 -8.32 -21.77 -51.39
C GLY A 973 -9.44 -21.75 -50.34
N VAL A 974 -10.13 -20.62 -50.07
CA VAL A 974 -11.14 -20.56 -48.98
C VAL A 974 -12.57 -20.88 -49.45
N HIS A 975 -12.78 -21.06 -50.75
CA HIS A 975 -14.11 -21.38 -51.31
C HIS A 975 -14.73 -22.69 -50.80
N GLN A 976 -13.95 -23.55 -50.15
CA GLN A 976 -14.38 -24.85 -49.62
C GLN A 976 -14.80 -24.83 -48.14
N MET A 977 -14.60 -23.71 -47.41
CA MET A 977 -14.93 -23.59 -45.97
C MET A 977 -16.16 -22.72 -45.66
N CYS A 978 -16.81 -22.15 -46.68
CA CYS A 978 -18.01 -21.31 -46.55
C CYS A 978 -19.26 -21.92 -47.23
N ARG A 979 -19.37 -23.25 -47.26
CA ARG A 979 -20.61 -23.99 -47.58
C ARG A 979 -21.20 -24.58 -46.31
#